data_AF-A0A7M3X765-F1
#
_entry.id   AF-A0A7M3X765-F1
#
_cell.length_a   1.000
_cell.length_b   1.000
_cell.length_c   1.000
_cell.angle_alpha   90.00
_cell.angle_beta   90.00
_cell.angle_gamma   90.00
#
_symmetry.space_group_name_H-M   'P 1'
#
loop_
_entity.id
_entity.type
_entity.pdbx_description
1 polymer ?
#
loop_
_entity_poly.entity_id
_entity_poly.type
_entity_poly.pdbx_seq_one_letter_code
_entity_poly.pdbx_strand_id
1 'polypeptide(L)'
;MGGAKAKRMMTATGLMSLLFLSLIAPQAAALGGEASIALSSISLSQTEQTASSSISYTFEVEELTGQSAEVSAHSTLKTIGGVLLESTNETRTIAVNGVENFSVTFASLPYGYSIIETILSGDVGGNSSTHVTAFNRTVQRLIPLDLGIGGPGEFTFTSVDSTGAATGNLTVNDGDHVAVEVPLINNGDYDWNGSLSAHLVSGGSEEWVNMSNVNVLGMSSTIVTFNSSVTMNEGNASVLVQLNATGDGDSSDESRLVDFTISPPPLPMLDASVVLLTETYDAGDVLDWNLTVFNNGTRSFEGAISCAFGESTVLNQTMNIGLGASSVVSFTTQARPAELVCSATGMRLSSSSNLPLTQNFDVVSAVFEAAGSSTPGVLDGPWHEGDSARFSMLVRNHGDLEGTVALECTTTQSVYTSPMLTLAVDAAGEVSVIVPMLADGDQVITWRLVSPDGSIDEGLNGSITVPVAPKQVLIPSVDNVTWDAETGVSMEWSVTLGEGVDRLVRIRLGYFDSGDVYLLDYDVTLTPGVTSGSLVLGFVDADRVSVRADAIDWMEAFGPSSNSKSVPSDRPIYRISMSELASPSRPTAGQDATVQVTLSNTGDVSGVAGEILLLGEDRTLYATLSTDALDAGESTTMSFTLDWPEGARVKLEAVWAVGGEQLTTLGSFTSAEAAVVEDAFEFPWVGLLGGIALAGAVVAAVRIRQNQALKPSSKSKSKSKIKPKKTAETVASDVKIQIGCPECARQLRVPASYTGSVRCPDCSNRFEVEGTSAEEEEEPEEVEEEEVEIVDEKVEISCPECAQSLR
;
A
#
# COMPACT_ATOMS: atom_id res chain seq x y z
N MET A 1 -21.35 115.57 -66.87
CA MET A 1 -22.06 116.54 -67.74
C MET A 1 -23.53 116.45 -67.32
N GLY A 2 -24.10 117.38 -66.54
CA GLY A 2 -24.71 118.65 -66.98
C GLY A 2 -26.18 118.41 -67.39
N GLY A 3 -27.23 119.07 -66.89
CA GLY A 3 -27.41 120.13 -65.87
C GLY A 3 -28.80 119.99 -65.17
N ALA A 4 -29.17 120.75 -64.13
CA ALA A 4 -29.81 122.10 -64.22
C ALA A 4 -30.99 122.16 -65.24
N LYS A 5 -32.23 122.63 -64.99
CA LYS A 5 -32.95 123.41 -63.94
C LYS A 5 -34.49 123.25 -64.17
N ALA A 6 -35.46 123.67 -63.33
CA ALA A 6 -35.59 123.82 -61.87
C ALA A 6 -37.01 124.38 -61.49
N LYS A 7 -37.56 124.01 -60.32
CA LYS A 7 -38.65 124.67 -59.55
C LYS A 7 -40.06 124.87 -60.17
N ARG A 8 -41.07 124.32 -59.49
CA ARG A 8 -42.04 125.14 -58.71
C ARG A 8 -42.60 124.34 -57.52
N MET A 9 -42.93 125.03 -56.44
CA MET A 9 -43.22 124.46 -55.12
C MET A 9 -44.54 125.05 -54.61
N MET A 10 -45.50 124.21 -54.22
CA MET A 10 -46.67 124.64 -53.41
C MET A 10 -47.25 123.48 -52.58
N THR A 11 -46.62 123.28 -51.42
CA THR A 11 -47.19 122.85 -50.12
C THR A 11 -48.40 121.90 -50.09
N ALA A 12 -48.14 120.65 -49.69
CA ALA A 12 -49.14 119.62 -49.39
C ALA A 12 -49.69 119.71 -47.94
N THR A 13 -50.30 120.84 -47.57
CA THR A 13 -50.86 121.08 -46.21
C THR A 13 -52.39 121.03 -46.13
N GLY A 14 -53.11 120.99 -47.25
CA GLY A 14 -54.58 120.94 -47.25
C GLY A 14 -55.19 119.55 -47.03
N LEU A 15 -54.55 118.48 -47.50
CA LEU A 15 -55.15 117.13 -47.52
C LEU A 15 -55.02 116.38 -46.18
N MET A 16 -54.01 116.69 -45.36
CA MET A 16 -53.83 116.04 -44.05
C MET A 16 -54.80 116.55 -42.98
N SER A 17 -55.35 117.75 -43.14
CA SER A 17 -56.32 118.33 -42.18
C SER A 17 -57.67 117.60 -42.17
N LEU A 18 -58.04 116.95 -43.28
CA LEU A 18 -59.28 116.17 -43.41
C LEU A 18 -59.13 114.71 -42.93
N LEU A 19 -57.91 114.16 -42.88
CA LEU A 19 -57.67 112.81 -42.35
C LEU A 19 -57.54 112.78 -40.82
N PHE A 20 -57.10 113.88 -40.21
CA PHE A 20 -57.01 114.00 -38.74
C PHE A 20 -58.35 114.31 -38.06
N LEU A 21 -59.34 114.86 -38.76
CA LEU A 21 -60.67 115.16 -38.18
C LEU A 21 -61.60 113.94 -38.12
N SER A 22 -61.35 112.86 -38.87
CA SER A 22 -62.11 111.61 -38.77
C SER A 22 -61.68 110.71 -37.60
N LEU A 23 -60.62 111.08 -36.86
CA LEU A 23 -60.11 110.35 -35.70
C LEU A 23 -60.70 110.83 -34.36
N ILE A 24 -61.60 111.83 -34.37
CA ILE A 24 -62.17 112.45 -33.17
C ILE A 24 -63.72 112.47 -33.22
N ALA A 25 -64.32 111.61 -34.04
CA ALA A 25 -65.75 111.31 -33.95
C ALA A 25 -65.97 110.29 -32.82
N PRO A 26 -66.83 110.57 -31.82
CA PRO A 26 -67.18 109.57 -30.82
C PRO A 26 -67.95 108.45 -31.52
N GLN A 27 -67.34 107.26 -31.61
CA GLN A 27 -68.09 106.06 -31.96
C GLN A 27 -68.99 105.72 -30.78
N ALA A 28 -70.27 106.06 -30.89
CA ALA A 28 -71.28 105.52 -30.02
C ALA A 28 -71.45 104.03 -30.37
N ALA A 29 -70.64 103.18 -29.74
CA ALA A 29 -70.94 101.77 -29.64
C ALA A 29 -72.31 101.65 -28.96
N ALA A 30 -73.21 100.88 -29.55
CA ALA A 30 -74.39 100.44 -28.81
C ALA A 30 -73.86 99.57 -27.67
N LEU A 31 -74.18 99.94 -26.43
CA LEU A 31 -73.95 99.09 -25.27
C LEU A 31 -74.88 97.89 -25.39
N GLY A 32 -74.33 96.73 -25.73
CA GLY A 32 -75.00 95.44 -25.63
C GLY A 32 -75.34 95.12 -24.17
N GLY A 33 -75.91 93.94 -23.93
CA GLY A 33 -76.00 93.41 -22.58
C GLY A 33 -74.63 93.13 -21.98
N GLU A 34 -74.59 92.89 -20.68
CA GLU A 34 -73.46 92.26 -20.00
C GLU A 34 -73.93 90.95 -19.38
N ALA A 35 -73.33 89.83 -19.79
CA ALA A 35 -73.56 88.54 -19.17
C ALA A 35 -72.27 87.94 -18.59
N SER A 36 -72.41 87.15 -17.52
CA SER A 36 -71.28 86.55 -16.80
C SER A 36 -71.63 85.18 -16.21
N ILE A 37 -70.63 84.34 -15.98
CA ILE A 37 -70.78 83.00 -15.40
C ILE A 37 -71.03 83.12 -13.89
N ALA A 38 -72.11 82.54 -13.38
CA ALA A 38 -72.37 82.47 -11.94
C ALA A 38 -71.46 81.42 -11.27
N LEU A 39 -70.59 81.81 -10.33
CA LEU A 39 -69.57 80.90 -9.76
C LEU A 39 -70.17 79.65 -9.09
N SER A 40 -71.35 79.78 -8.49
CA SER A 40 -72.04 78.69 -7.78
C SER A 40 -72.71 77.66 -8.69
N SER A 41 -72.84 77.96 -9.99
CA SER A 41 -73.44 77.05 -10.98
C SER A 41 -72.44 76.10 -11.64
N ILE A 42 -71.13 76.36 -11.49
CA ILE A 42 -70.05 75.57 -12.08
C ILE A 42 -70.05 74.18 -11.40
N SER A 43 -70.38 73.13 -12.15
CA SER A 43 -70.53 71.78 -11.60
C SER A 43 -69.21 71.09 -11.21
N LEU A 44 -68.05 71.66 -11.58
CA LEU A 44 -66.73 71.14 -11.23
C LEU A 44 -66.20 71.77 -9.93
N SER A 45 -65.79 70.91 -8.99
CA SER A 45 -64.99 71.32 -7.85
C SER A 45 -63.61 71.82 -8.29
N GLN A 46 -62.89 72.58 -7.44
CA GLN A 46 -61.59 73.16 -7.82
C GLN A 46 -60.54 72.11 -8.26
N THR A 47 -60.61 70.90 -7.68
CA THR A 47 -59.81 69.74 -8.05
C THR A 47 -60.73 68.52 -8.12
N GLU A 48 -61.09 68.12 -9.34
CA GLU A 48 -61.97 66.97 -9.59
C GLU A 48 -61.13 65.70 -9.89
N GLN A 49 -61.58 64.54 -9.44
CA GLN A 49 -60.96 63.24 -9.78
C GLN A 49 -61.96 62.34 -10.53
N THR A 50 -61.50 61.63 -11.56
CA THR A 50 -62.32 60.70 -12.33
C THR A 50 -61.51 59.50 -12.82
N ALA A 51 -62.13 58.32 -12.92
CA ALA A 51 -61.55 57.17 -13.62
C ALA A 51 -61.87 57.17 -15.14
N SER A 52 -62.86 57.97 -15.55
CA SER A 52 -63.36 58.01 -16.94
C SER A 52 -62.38 58.71 -17.88
N SER A 53 -62.32 58.28 -19.14
CA SER A 53 -61.66 59.04 -20.21
C SER A 53 -62.44 60.29 -20.64
N SER A 54 -63.71 60.40 -20.24
CA SER A 54 -64.56 61.55 -20.51
C SER A 54 -64.92 62.30 -19.24
N ILE A 55 -65.01 63.63 -19.36
CA ILE A 55 -65.54 64.50 -18.32
C ILE A 55 -66.52 65.51 -18.93
N SER A 56 -67.65 65.70 -18.25
CA SER A 56 -68.69 66.65 -18.62
C SER A 56 -68.95 67.59 -17.47
N TYR A 57 -69.20 68.86 -17.77
CA TYR A 57 -69.56 69.86 -16.77
C TYR A 57 -70.51 70.90 -17.31
N THR A 58 -71.24 71.54 -16.39
CA THR A 58 -72.21 72.59 -16.69
C THR A 58 -71.88 73.87 -15.94
N PHE A 59 -72.29 75.00 -16.49
CA PHE A 59 -72.27 76.30 -15.83
C PHE A 59 -73.36 77.20 -16.42
N GLU A 60 -73.90 78.08 -15.59
CA GLU A 60 -74.96 79.01 -15.95
C GLU A 60 -74.36 80.40 -16.19
N VAL A 61 -74.84 81.05 -17.25
CA VAL A 61 -74.49 82.42 -17.64
C VAL A 61 -75.72 83.30 -17.49
N GLU A 62 -75.62 84.32 -16.65
CA GLU A 62 -76.71 85.23 -16.29
C GLU A 62 -76.50 86.62 -16.93
N GLU A 63 -77.59 87.28 -17.35
CA GLU A 63 -77.59 88.65 -17.86
C GLU A 63 -77.79 89.67 -16.72
N LEU A 64 -76.97 90.73 -16.67
CA LEU A 64 -76.78 91.58 -15.48
C LEU A 64 -77.26 93.04 -15.64
N THR A 65 -77.65 93.46 -16.85
CA THR A 65 -77.89 94.86 -17.25
C THR A 65 -79.29 95.17 -17.76
N GLY A 66 -80.12 94.16 -18.01
CA GLY A 66 -81.45 94.30 -18.60
C GLY A 66 -81.46 94.42 -20.13
N GLN A 67 -80.42 93.97 -20.82
CA GLN A 67 -80.31 93.96 -22.28
C GLN A 67 -79.82 92.59 -22.78
N SER A 68 -80.29 92.12 -23.93
CA SER A 68 -79.81 90.82 -24.46
C SER A 68 -78.32 90.86 -24.79
N ALA A 69 -77.59 89.82 -24.37
CA ALA A 69 -76.16 89.68 -24.55
C ALA A 69 -75.83 88.49 -25.47
N GLU A 70 -75.04 88.69 -26.52
CA GLU A 70 -74.49 87.59 -27.33
C GLU A 70 -73.11 87.17 -26.80
N VAL A 71 -73.02 85.95 -26.26
CA VAL A 71 -71.81 85.44 -25.61
C VAL A 71 -71.36 84.10 -26.16
N SER A 72 -70.04 83.96 -26.30
CA SER A 72 -69.35 82.78 -26.79
C SER A 72 -68.43 82.24 -25.69
N ALA A 73 -68.74 81.04 -25.20
CA ALA A 73 -68.03 80.37 -24.13
C ALA A 73 -66.96 79.43 -24.71
N HIS A 74 -65.72 79.89 -24.72
CA HIS A 74 -64.58 79.13 -25.19
C HIS A 74 -64.00 78.30 -24.06
N SER A 75 -64.12 76.98 -24.17
CA SER A 75 -63.66 76.01 -23.17
C SER A 75 -62.50 75.19 -23.72
N THR A 76 -61.43 75.11 -22.96
CA THR A 76 -60.19 74.42 -23.34
C THR A 76 -59.80 73.37 -22.31
N LEU A 77 -59.35 72.22 -22.79
CA LEU A 77 -58.65 71.21 -22.01
C LEU A 77 -57.15 71.33 -22.31
N LYS A 78 -56.35 71.50 -21.26
CA LYS A 78 -54.90 71.66 -21.35
C LYS A 78 -54.20 70.63 -20.46
N THR A 79 -52.97 70.26 -20.79
CA THR A 79 -52.09 69.58 -19.82
C THR A 79 -51.78 70.50 -18.64
N ILE A 80 -51.32 69.97 -17.51
CA ILE A 80 -50.81 70.79 -16.40
C ILE A 80 -49.64 71.72 -16.82
N GLY A 81 -48.91 71.36 -17.89
CA GLY A 81 -47.88 72.21 -18.51
C GLY A 81 -48.42 73.29 -19.47
N GLY A 82 -49.74 73.46 -19.58
CA GLY A 82 -50.39 74.51 -20.39
C GLY A 82 -50.54 74.19 -21.88
N VAL A 83 -50.17 72.98 -22.34
CA VAL A 83 -50.33 72.57 -23.75
C VAL A 83 -51.80 72.26 -24.01
N LEU A 84 -52.38 72.87 -25.06
CA LEU A 84 -53.76 72.62 -25.47
C LEU A 84 -53.93 71.19 -26.01
N LEU A 85 -54.92 70.48 -25.48
CA LEU A 85 -55.30 69.12 -25.88
C LEU A 85 -56.58 69.14 -26.74
N GLU A 86 -57.63 69.79 -26.24
CA GLU A 86 -58.95 69.87 -26.88
C GLU A 86 -59.56 71.25 -26.61
N SER A 87 -60.40 71.76 -27.52
CA SER A 87 -61.12 73.03 -27.32
C SER A 87 -62.49 73.01 -27.97
N THR A 88 -63.48 73.46 -27.22
CA THR A 88 -64.88 73.57 -27.65
C THR A 88 -65.31 75.03 -27.53
N ASN A 89 -66.12 75.53 -28.45
CA ASN A 89 -66.70 76.86 -28.36
C ASN A 89 -68.21 76.79 -28.61
N GLU A 90 -69.00 77.35 -27.71
CA GLU A 90 -70.46 77.39 -27.81
C GLU A 90 -70.92 78.84 -27.70
N THR A 91 -71.78 79.31 -28.62
CA THR A 91 -72.32 80.68 -28.62
C THR A 91 -73.82 80.65 -28.39
N ARG A 92 -74.31 81.48 -27.48
CA ARG A 92 -75.74 81.68 -27.24
C ARG A 92 -76.07 83.15 -27.01
N THR A 93 -77.30 83.53 -27.34
CA THR A 93 -77.86 84.84 -26.98
C THR A 93 -78.61 84.70 -25.66
N ILE A 94 -78.14 85.36 -24.61
CA ILE A 94 -78.83 85.43 -23.32
C ILE A 94 -79.96 86.45 -23.46
N ALA A 95 -81.19 86.05 -23.12
CA ALA A 95 -82.33 86.95 -23.08
C ALA A 95 -82.21 87.97 -21.94
N VAL A 96 -83.00 89.04 -21.98
CA VAL A 96 -83.06 90.09 -20.95
C VAL A 96 -83.47 89.48 -19.58
N ASN A 97 -82.63 89.65 -18.55
CA ASN A 97 -82.70 88.95 -17.25
C ASN A 97 -82.79 87.41 -17.39
N GLY A 98 -82.23 86.85 -18.45
CA GLY A 98 -82.21 85.42 -18.74
C GLY A 98 -81.01 84.70 -18.11
N VAL A 99 -81.14 83.38 -17.99
CA VAL A 99 -80.08 82.47 -17.57
C VAL A 99 -80.02 81.32 -18.58
N GLU A 100 -78.83 81.08 -19.14
CA GLU A 100 -78.58 79.95 -20.05
C GLU A 100 -77.59 78.98 -19.43
N ASN A 101 -77.88 77.67 -19.53
CA ASN A 101 -77.01 76.61 -19.02
C ASN A 101 -76.17 76.01 -20.16
N PHE A 102 -74.86 76.20 -20.10
CA PHE A 102 -73.88 75.65 -21.02
C PHE A 102 -73.42 74.27 -20.54
N SER A 103 -73.20 73.33 -21.46
CA SER A 103 -72.77 71.96 -21.15
C SER A 103 -71.62 71.55 -22.04
N VAL A 104 -70.45 71.33 -21.43
CA VAL A 104 -69.20 71.03 -22.13
C VAL A 104 -68.77 69.62 -21.78
N THR A 105 -68.42 68.83 -22.80
CA THR A 105 -67.87 67.48 -22.65
C THR A 105 -66.54 67.38 -23.37
N PHE A 106 -65.52 66.88 -22.69
CA PHE A 106 -64.26 66.43 -23.29
C PHE A 106 -64.21 64.91 -23.23
N ALA A 107 -63.93 64.26 -24.36
CA ALA A 107 -64.04 62.80 -24.49
C ALA A 107 -62.70 62.05 -24.34
N SER A 108 -61.58 62.78 -24.38
CA SER A 108 -60.21 62.24 -24.41
C SER A 108 -59.32 62.85 -23.33
N LEU A 109 -59.78 62.82 -22.08
CA LEU A 109 -59.00 63.22 -20.91
C LEU A 109 -57.81 62.26 -20.73
N PRO A 110 -56.54 62.73 -20.79
CA PRO A 110 -55.38 61.88 -20.56
C PRO A 110 -55.27 61.49 -19.08
N TYR A 111 -54.55 60.40 -18.79
CA TYR A 111 -54.20 60.02 -17.43
C TYR A 111 -53.31 61.08 -16.75
N GLY A 112 -53.45 61.23 -15.43
CA GLY A 112 -52.81 62.29 -14.64
C GLY A 112 -53.56 63.62 -14.69
N TYR A 113 -52.84 64.72 -14.46
CA TYR A 113 -53.42 66.06 -14.26
C TYR A 113 -53.60 66.86 -15.55
N SER A 114 -54.82 67.36 -15.74
CA SER A 114 -55.21 68.32 -16.78
C SER A 114 -55.86 69.56 -16.16
N ILE A 115 -55.88 70.66 -16.92
CA ILE A 115 -56.55 71.91 -16.54
C ILE A 115 -57.66 72.16 -17.56
N ILE A 116 -58.89 72.33 -17.07
CA ILE A 116 -60.00 72.88 -17.84
C ILE A 116 -60.02 74.39 -17.60
N GLU A 117 -60.09 75.18 -18.67
CA GLU A 117 -60.25 76.63 -18.61
C GLU A 117 -61.36 77.08 -19.56
N THR A 118 -62.36 77.78 -19.01
CA THR A 118 -63.49 78.36 -19.74
C THR A 118 -63.40 79.88 -19.68
N ILE A 119 -63.47 80.53 -20.84
CA ILE A 119 -63.44 81.99 -21.00
C ILE A 119 -64.66 82.41 -21.81
N LEU A 120 -65.46 83.33 -21.25
CA LEU A 120 -66.59 83.96 -21.92
C LEU A 120 -66.09 85.15 -22.76
N SER A 121 -66.65 85.35 -23.94
CA SER A 121 -66.32 86.43 -24.86
C SER A 121 -67.56 86.96 -25.59
N GLY A 122 -67.50 88.19 -26.12
CA GLY A 122 -68.67 88.89 -26.66
C GLY A 122 -69.20 89.93 -25.66
N ASP A 123 -70.51 89.95 -25.45
CA ASP A 123 -71.23 90.86 -24.56
C ASP A 123 -71.07 90.47 -23.07
N VAL A 124 -69.84 90.59 -22.56
CA VAL A 124 -69.45 90.08 -21.23
C VAL A 124 -69.33 91.16 -20.15
N GLY A 125 -69.80 90.83 -18.95
CA GLY A 125 -69.80 91.75 -17.81
C GLY A 125 -68.52 91.80 -16.97
N GLY A 126 -68.54 92.61 -15.92
CA GLY A 126 -67.46 92.69 -14.94
C GLY A 126 -67.39 91.52 -13.95
N ASN A 127 -66.18 91.12 -13.55
CA ASN A 127 -65.99 90.15 -12.47
C ASN A 127 -66.44 90.71 -11.10
N SER A 128 -67.09 89.87 -10.30
CA SER A 128 -67.56 90.17 -8.95
C SER A 128 -67.29 88.98 -8.01
N SER A 129 -67.77 89.04 -6.76
CA SER A 129 -67.67 87.93 -5.81
C SER A 129 -68.57 86.73 -6.13
N THR A 130 -69.57 86.90 -7.01
CA THR A 130 -70.54 85.85 -7.41
C THR A 130 -70.53 85.54 -8.90
N HIS A 131 -69.94 86.40 -9.74
CA HIS A 131 -69.89 86.24 -11.18
C HIS A 131 -68.47 86.45 -11.75
N VAL A 132 -68.09 85.66 -12.76
CA VAL A 132 -66.81 85.77 -13.49
C VAL A 132 -66.99 85.65 -15.00
N THR A 133 -66.05 86.21 -15.75
CA THR A 133 -65.91 86.00 -17.20
C THR A 133 -65.03 84.82 -17.56
N ALA A 134 -64.24 84.30 -16.62
CA ALA A 134 -63.42 83.10 -16.84
C ALA A 134 -63.23 82.31 -15.54
N PHE A 135 -63.07 81.00 -15.68
CA PHE A 135 -62.65 80.12 -14.59
C PHE A 135 -61.74 79.00 -15.10
N ASN A 136 -60.91 78.47 -14.20
CA ASN A 136 -60.16 77.24 -14.42
C ASN A 136 -60.46 76.21 -13.32
N ARG A 137 -60.20 74.93 -13.64
CA ARG A 137 -60.37 73.77 -12.75
C ARG A 137 -59.29 72.74 -13.04
N THR A 138 -58.73 72.16 -11.99
CA THR A 138 -57.82 71.02 -12.13
C THR A 138 -58.64 69.75 -12.16
N VAL A 139 -58.32 68.84 -13.08
CA VAL A 139 -58.95 67.53 -13.19
C VAL A 139 -57.86 66.48 -13.27
N GLN A 140 -57.91 65.49 -12.37
CA GLN A 140 -57.07 64.30 -12.45
C GLN A 140 -57.89 63.16 -13.02
N ARG A 141 -57.39 62.55 -14.11
CA ARG A 141 -57.84 61.21 -14.46
C ARG A 141 -56.93 60.21 -13.76
N LEU A 142 -57.49 59.40 -12.89
CA LEU A 142 -56.73 58.44 -12.09
C LEU A 142 -55.99 57.45 -13.00
N ILE A 143 -54.68 57.31 -12.77
CA ILE A 143 -53.85 56.28 -13.41
C ILE A 143 -54.31 54.92 -12.86
N PRO A 144 -54.57 53.90 -13.70
CA PRO A 144 -54.87 52.54 -13.22
C PRO A 144 -53.77 52.01 -12.32
N LEU A 145 -54.02 50.92 -11.59
CA LEU A 145 -52.95 50.19 -10.91
C LEU A 145 -51.86 49.81 -11.93
N ASP A 146 -50.60 49.88 -11.50
CA ASP A 146 -49.40 49.54 -12.26
C ASP A 146 -48.33 49.09 -11.25
N LEU A 147 -48.31 47.80 -10.89
CA LEU A 147 -47.53 47.25 -9.78
C LEU A 147 -46.45 46.26 -10.21
N GLY A 148 -45.22 46.74 -10.25
CA GLY A 148 -44.05 45.95 -10.61
C GLY A 148 -43.14 45.55 -9.46
N ILE A 149 -42.35 44.50 -9.70
CA ILE A 149 -41.15 44.19 -8.93
C ILE A 149 -39.97 45.03 -9.46
N GLY A 150 -39.23 45.67 -8.56
CA GLY A 150 -38.11 46.55 -8.90
C GLY A 150 -36.97 45.88 -9.69
N GLY A 151 -35.99 46.68 -10.10
CA GLY A 151 -34.85 46.23 -10.89
C GLY A 151 -34.02 45.17 -10.14
N PRO A 152 -33.33 44.23 -10.84
CA PRO A 152 -32.52 43.21 -10.17
C PRO A 152 -31.37 43.80 -9.35
N GLY A 153 -30.89 45.01 -9.69
CA GLY A 153 -29.90 45.75 -8.90
C GLY A 153 -30.47 46.57 -7.73
N GLU A 154 -31.78 46.50 -7.48
CA GLU A 154 -32.46 47.16 -6.35
C GLU A 154 -32.78 46.17 -5.21
N PHE A 155 -32.47 44.88 -5.40
CA PHE A 155 -32.57 43.84 -4.38
C PHE A 155 -31.36 43.91 -3.44
N THR A 156 -31.60 43.88 -2.13
CA THR A 156 -30.53 43.73 -1.13
C THR A 156 -30.48 42.29 -0.62
N PHE A 157 -29.28 41.74 -0.51
CA PHE A 157 -29.01 40.45 0.12
C PHE A 157 -28.12 40.69 1.34
N THR A 158 -28.61 40.40 2.55
CA THR A 158 -27.85 40.59 3.79
C THR A 158 -27.66 39.27 4.53
N SER A 159 -26.45 39.05 5.04
CA SER A 159 -26.14 37.86 5.85
C SER A 159 -26.82 37.97 7.22
N VAL A 160 -27.60 36.96 7.58
CA VAL A 160 -28.29 36.84 8.87
C VAL A 160 -27.97 35.50 9.53
N ASP A 161 -28.10 35.45 10.85
CA ASP A 161 -28.03 34.21 11.62
C ASP A 161 -29.35 33.41 11.53
N SER A 162 -29.37 32.22 12.13
CA SER A 162 -30.55 31.34 12.17
C SER A 162 -31.73 31.90 12.99
N THR A 163 -31.58 33.05 13.65
CA THR A 163 -32.66 33.79 14.30
C THR A 163 -33.14 35.00 13.48
N GLY A 164 -32.48 35.29 12.35
CA GLY A 164 -32.77 36.41 11.48
C GLY A 164 -32.08 37.73 11.88
N ALA A 165 -31.11 37.70 12.79
CA ALA A 165 -30.32 38.87 13.15
C ALA A 165 -29.13 39.05 12.19
N ALA A 166 -28.85 40.27 11.76
CA ALA A 166 -27.75 40.56 10.84
C ALA A 166 -26.38 40.19 11.45
N THR A 167 -25.58 39.40 10.72
CA THR A 167 -24.24 38.96 11.17
C THR A 167 -23.20 40.09 11.16
N GLY A 168 -23.45 41.14 10.37
CA GLY A 168 -22.49 42.21 10.09
C GLY A 168 -21.46 41.87 9.00
N ASN A 169 -21.55 40.67 8.39
CA ASN A 169 -20.74 40.33 7.22
C ASN A 169 -21.11 41.23 6.02
N LEU A 170 -20.10 41.70 5.28
CA LEU A 170 -20.30 42.50 4.05
C LEU A 170 -20.82 41.64 2.87
N THR A 171 -20.66 40.33 2.96
CA THR A 171 -21.06 39.32 1.97
C THR A 171 -21.82 38.20 2.66
N VAL A 172 -22.71 37.53 1.93
CA VAL A 172 -23.31 36.27 2.39
C VAL A 172 -22.32 35.15 2.11
N ASN A 173 -21.94 34.40 3.14
CA ASN A 173 -20.95 33.33 3.03
C ASN A 173 -21.61 31.94 3.14
N ASP A 174 -20.88 30.91 2.71
CA ASP A 174 -21.22 29.50 2.90
C ASP A 174 -21.57 29.20 4.38
N GLY A 175 -22.77 28.68 4.62
CA GLY A 175 -23.32 28.41 5.94
C GLY A 175 -24.10 29.57 6.60
N ASP A 176 -24.07 30.79 6.07
CA ASP A 176 -24.94 31.89 6.53
C ASP A 176 -26.41 31.67 6.11
N HIS A 177 -27.35 32.35 6.76
CA HIS A 177 -28.70 32.55 6.21
C HIS A 177 -28.74 33.91 5.47
N VAL A 178 -29.74 34.12 4.61
CA VAL A 178 -29.90 35.39 3.87
C VAL A 178 -31.24 36.05 4.18
N ALA A 179 -31.23 37.36 4.40
CA ALA A 179 -32.43 38.19 4.31
C ALA A 179 -32.43 38.92 2.96
N VAL A 180 -33.53 38.76 2.22
CA VAL A 180 -33.75 39.32 0.88
C VAL A 180 -34.74 40.48 0.99
N GLU A 181 -34.31 41.66 0.57
CA GLU A 181 -35.16 42.84 0.46
C GLU A 181 -35.69 42.98 -0.98
N VAL A 182 -37.01 42.88 -1.15
CA VAL A 182 -37.68 43.00 -2.45
C VAL A 182 -38.36 44.37 -2.55
N PRO A 183 -37.93 45.25 -3.48
CA PRO A 183 -38.64 46.48 -3.79
C PRO A 183 -39.87 46.20 -4.66
N LEU A 184 -41.03 46.69 -4.24
CA LEU A 184 -42.27 46.75 -5.01
C LEU A 184 -42.60 48.20 -5.34
N ILE A 185 -43.00 48.48 -6.57
CA ILE A 185 -43.21 49.82 -7.10
C ILE A 185 -44.63 49.90 -7.68
N ASN A 186 -45.43 50.86 -7.21
CA ASN A 186 -46.77 51.13 -7.73
C ASN A 186 -46.79 52.53 -8.37
N ASN A 187 -46.86 52.61 -9.71
CA ASN A 187 -46.97 53.89 -10.41
C ASN A 187 -48.43 54.36 -10.59
N GLY A 188 -49.41 53.52 -10.22
CA GLY A 188 -50.83 53.80 -10.32
C GLY A 188 -51.38 54.65 -9.19
N ASP A 189 -52.56 55.26 -9.37
CA ASP A 189 -53.24 56.04 -8.33
C ASP A 189 -54.02 55.15 -7.31
N TYR A 190 -54.03 53.83 -7.51
CA TYR A 190 -54.78 52.87 -6.70
C TYR A 190 -53.87 52.06 -5.77
N ASP A 191 -54.23 51.94 -4.49
CA ASP A 191 -53.57 51.04 -3.54
C ASP A 191 -53.73 49.57 -3.97
N TRP A 192 -52.69 48.76 -3.80
CA TRP A 192 -52.73 47.31 -3.97
C TRP A 192 -52.53 46.57 -2.65
N ASN A 193 -53.29 45.48 -2.47
CA ASN A 193 -53.12 44.54 -1.38
C ASN A 193 -53.24 43.11 -1.92
N GLY A 194 -52.17 42.32 -1.78
CA GLY A 194 -52.14 40.95 -2.28
C GLY A 194 -51.09 40.08 -1.62
N SER A 195 -50.43 39.24 -2.43
CA SER A 195 -49.44 38.28 -1.95
C SER A 195 -48.25 38.16 -2.89
N LEU A 196 -47.08 37.89 -2.29
CA LEU A 196 -45.81 37.69 -2.96
C LEU A 196 -45.32 36.27 -2.66
N SER A 197 -44.90 35.54 -3.68
CA SER A 197 -44.20 34.26 -3.53
C SER A 197 -42.77 34.39 -4.00
N ALA A 198 -41.82 33.92 -3.20
CA ALA A 198 -40.41 33.84 -3.55
C ALA A 198 -39.94 32.38 -3.54
N HIS A 199 -39.19 31.99 -4.56
CA HIS A 199 -38.50 30.72 -4.66
C HIS A 199 -37.00 30.98 -4.67
N LEU A 200 -36.33 30.57 -3.59
CA LEU A 200 -34.90 30.77 -3.35
C LEU A 200 -34.16 29.45 -3.59
N VAL A 201 -33.09 29.51 -4.39
CA VAL A 201 -32.26 28.35 -4.76
C VAL A 201 -30.80 28.66 -4.45
N SER A 202 -30.14 27.79 -3.70
CA SER A 202 -28.71 27.91 -3.36
C SER A 202 -28.05 26.53 -3.40
N GLY A 203 -27.24 26.28 -4.44
CA GLY A 203 -26.65 24.96 -4.67
C GLY A 203 -27.71 23.87 -4.84
N GLY A 204 -27.76 22.91 -3.91
CA GLY A 204 -28.78 21.86 -3.86
C GLY A 204 -29.95 22.13 -2.90
N SER A 205 -30.02 23.32 -2.29
CA SER A 205 -31.07 23.73 -1.36
C SER A 205 -32.10 24.60 -2.08
N GLU A 206 -33.39 24.31 -1.91
CA GLU A 206 -34.51 25.10 -2.45
C GLU A 206 -35.50 25.46 -1.33
N GLU A 207 -36.01 26.69 -1.34
CA GLU A 207 -36.97 27.21 -0.36
C GLU A 207 -38.08 28.03 -1.03
N TRP A 208 -39.34 27.79 -0.62
CA TRP A 208 -40.51 28.54 -1.08
C TRP A 208 -41.10 29.38 0.06
N VAL A 209 -41.06 30.70 -0.09
CA VAL A 209 -41.56 31.68 0.89
C VAL A 209 -42.81 32.36 0.34
N ASN A 210 -43.92 32.30 1.08
CA ASN A 210 -45.18 32.95 0.69
C ASN A 210 -45.57 34.02 1.70
N MET A 211 -45.68 35.27 1.25
CA MET A 211 -46.08 36.42 2.04
C MET A 211 -47.46 36.90 1.62
N SER A 212 -48.35 37.11 2.59
CA SER A 212 -49.74 37.53 2.35
C SER A 212 -50.03 38.85 3.07
N ASN A 213 -50.98 39.62 2.54
CA ASN A 213 -51.32 40.97 3.00
C ASN A 213 -50.19 41.99 2.75
N VAL A 214 -49.48 41.85 1.64
CA VAL A 214 -48.50 42.84 1.19
C VAL A 214 -49.27 44.04 0.65
N ASN A 215 -49.06 45.21 1.24
CA ASN A 215 -49.79 46.44 0.90
C ASN A 215 -48.84 47.49 0.30
N VAL A 216 -49.16 48.00 -0.89
CA VAL A 216 -48.39 49.03 -1.60
C VAL A 216 -49.34 50.16 -1.99
N LEU A 217 -49.12 51.36 -1.45
CA LEU A 217 -50.01 52.49 -1.70
C LEU A 217 -49.87 53.01 -3.13
N GLY A 218 -50.89 53.70 -3.65
CA GLY A 218 -50.82 54.39 -4.94
C GLY A 218 -49.66 55.39 -5.01
N MET A 219 -48.99 55.46 -6.16
CA MET A 219 -47.81 56.29 -6.43
C MET A 219 -46.70 56.15 -5.36
N SER A 220 -46.40 54.92 -4.94
CA SER A 220 -45.43 54.65 -3.87
C SER A 220 -44.58 53.40 -4.13
N SER A 221 -43.46 53.28 -3.42
CA SER A 221 -42.64 52.07 -3.37
C SER A 221 -42.58 51.53 -1.94
N THR A 222 -42.62 50.20 -1.81
CA THR A 222 -42.57 49.48 -0.53
C THR A 222 -41.53 48.38 -0.62
N ILE A 223 -40.66 48.26 0.39
CA ILE A 223 -39.71 47.16 0.51
C ILE A 223 -40.36 46.05 1.35
N VAL A 224 -40.28 44.81 0.87
CA VAL A 224 -40.75 43.62 1.58
C VAL A 224 -39.56 42.71 1.84
N THR A 225 -39.30 42.38 3.10
CA THR A 225 -38.15 41.57 3.52
C THR A 225 -38.59 40.18 3.95
N PHE A 226 -37.86 39.15 3.53
CA PHE A 226 -37.99 37.80 4.08
C PHE A 226 -36.62 37.17 4.35
N ASN A 227 -36.56 36.25 5.31
CA ASN A 227 -35.34 35.57 5.72
C ASN A 227 -35.40 34.10 5.30
N SER A 228 -34.28 33.52 4.86
CA SER A 228 -34.19 32.11 4.52
C SER A 228 -34.18 31.22 5.76
N SER A 229 -34.97 30.14 5.76
CA SER A 229 -34.83 29.05 6.73
C SER A 229 -33.72 28.06 6.35
N VAL A 230 -33.32 28.03 5.08
CA VAL A 230 -32.15 27.27 4.61
C VAL A 230 -30.85 28.08 4.75
N THR A 231 -29.75 27.37 5.02
CA THR A 231 -28.38 27.90 4.92
C THR A 231 -27.95 28.01 3.47
N MET A 232 -27.17 29.04 3.15
CA MET A 232 -26.60 29.23 1.82
C MET A 232 -25.42 28.29 1.59
N ASN A 233 -25.29 27.80 0.36
CA ASN A 233 -24.15 27.04 -0.13
C ASN A 233 -23.27 27.94 -1.02
N GLU A 234 -21.94 27.83 -0.90
CA GLU A 234 -20.97 28.53 -1.76
C GLU A 234 -21.28 28.39 -3.27
N GLY A 235 -21.21 29.50 -4.01
CA GLY A 235 -21.42 29.53 -5.47
C GLY A 235 -22.49 30.52 -5.91
N ASN A 236 -23.18 30.22 -7.01
CA ASN A 236 -24.29 31.03 -7.50
C ASN A 236 -25.61 30.60 -6.86
N ALA A 237 -26.33 31.55 -6.29
CA ALA A 237 -27.68 31.41 -5.78
C ALA A 237 -28.64 32.27 -6.62
N SER A 238 -29.93 31.97 -6.59
CA SER A 238 -30.93 32.77 -7.29
C SER A 238 -32.23 32.83 -6.52
N VAL A 239 -32.97 33.92 -6.73
CA VAL A 239 -34.30 34.11 -6.16
C VAL A 239 -35.28 34.51 -7.27
N LEU A 240 -36.30 33.68 -7.48
CA LEU A 240 -37.44 34.00 -8.33
C LEU A 240 -38.55 34.57 -7.44
N VAL A 241 -38.86 35.85 -7.59
CA VAL A 241 -39.97 36.50 -6.90
C VAL A 241 -41.12 36.70 -7.87
N GLN A 242 -42.35 36.47 -7.40
CA GLN A 242 -43.59 36.58 -8.17
C GLN A 242 -44.69 37.28 -7.36
N LEU A 243 -45.34 38.29 -7.93
CA LEU A 243 -46.57 38.90 -7.43
C LEU A 243 -47.77 38.05 -7.89
N ASN A 244 -48.58 37.57 -6.95
CA ASN A 244 -49.69 36.68 -7.26
C ASN A 244 -50.98 37.48 -7.51
N ALA A 245 -51.37 37.56 -8.79
CA ALA A 245 -52.59 38.21 -9.29
C ALA A 245 -52.71 39.70 -8.91
N THR A 246 -51.82 40.52 -9.47
CA THR A 246 -51.80 41.99 -9.35
C THR A 246 -53.12 42.64 -9.79
N GLY A 247 -53.60 42.29 -10.98
CA GLY A 247 -54.89 42.74 -11.53
C GLY A 247 -54.85 44.09 -12.27
N ASP A 248 -53.66 44.65 -12.48
CA ASP A 248 -53.36 45.78 -13.38
C ASP A 248 -53.40 45.37 -14.87
N GLY A 249 -52.89 44.18 -15.17
CA GLY A 249 -52.95 43.57 -16.50
C GLY A 249 -51.69 43.74 -17.36
N ASP A 250 -50.57 44.19 -16.79
CA ASP A 250 -49.25 44.16 -17.45
C ASP A 250 -48.43 42.97 -16.93
N SER A 251 -48.48 41.86 -17.66
CA SER A 251 -47.83 40.60 -17.24
C SER A 251 -46.29 40.58 -17.32
N SER A 252 -45.63 41.74 -17.32
CA SER A 252 -44.21 41.89 -17.66
C SER A 252 -43.28 42.21 -16.48
N ASP A 253 -43.84 42.62 -15.33
CA ASP A 253 -43.07 42.99 -14.14
C ASP A 253 -43.53 42.32 -12.83
N GLU A 254 -44.56 41.47 -12.85
CA GLU A 254 -44.97 40.65 -11.70
C GLU A 254 -44.01 39.48 -11.42
N SER A 255 -42.98 39.25 -12.23
CA SER A 255 -41.98 38.22 -11.93
C SER A 255 -40.54 38.67 -12.24
N ARG A 256 -39.63 38.38 -11.30
CA ARG A 256 -38.21 38.70 -11.41
C ARG A 256 -37.38 37.53 -10.88
N LEU A 257 -36.49 37.02 -11.72
CA LEU A 257 -35.36 36.18 -11.29
C LEU A 257 -34.16 37.10 -11.02
N VAL A 258 -33.53 36.96 -9.86
CA VAL A 258 -32.30 37.68 -9.49
C VAL A 258 -31.24 36.67 -9.07
N ASP A 259 -30.10 36.66 -9.76
CA ASP A 259 -28.93 35.86 -9.42
C ASP A 259 -27.99 36.64 -8.50
N PHE A 260 -27.39 35.97 -7.51
CA PHE A 260 -26.43 36.54 -6.56
C PHE A 260 -25.39 35.49 -6.15
N THR A 261 -24.25 35.91 -5.62
CA THR A 261 -23.15 35.01 -5.28
C THR A 261 -22.98 34.84 -3.77
N ILE A 262 -22.84 33.59 -3.35
CA ILE A 262 -22.46 33.19 -2.00
C ILE A 262 -20.95 33.02 -1.96
N SER A 263 -20.31 33.77 -1.09
CA SER A 263 -18.86 33.73 -0.91
C SER A 263 -18.43 32.46 -0.16
N PRO A 264 -17.17 32.01 -0.29
CA PRO A 264 -16.63 30.92 0.53
C PRO A 264 -16.76 31.24 2.03
N PRO A 265 -16.75 30.22 2.91
CA PRO A 265 -16.66 30.43 4.35
C PRO A 265 -15.28 31.02 4.69
N PRO A 266 -15.01 31.43 5.96
CA PRO A 266 -13.67 31.85 6.35
C PRO A 266 -12.61 30.77 6.08
N LEU A 267 -11.68 31.05 5.16
CA LEU A 267 -10.60 30.14 4.75
C LEU A 267 -9.23 30.72 5.13
N PRO A 268 -8.22 29.88 5.42
CA PRO A 268 -6.82 30.30 5.44
C PRO A 268 -6.37 30.68 4.03
N MET A 269 -5.46 31.65 3.94
CA MET A 269 -4.81 32.05 2.68
C MET A 269 -3.31 31.98 2.93
N LEU A 270 -2.68 30.95 2.38
CA LEU A 270 -1.26 30.71 2.61
C LEU A 270 -0.43 31.31 1.47
N ASP A 271 0.53 32.15 1.84
CA ASP A 271 1.58 32.67 0.98
C ASP A 271 2.90 32.07 1.46
N ALA A 272 3.45 31.18 0.65
CA ALA A 272 4.68 30.45 0.92
C ALA A 272 5.82 30.97 0.05
N SER A 273 7.02 31.12 0.61
CA SER A 273 8.22 31.39 -0.16
C SER A 273 9.39 30.57 0.34
N VAL A 274 10.17 30.01 -0.58
CA VAL A 274 11.31 29.14 -0.28
C VAL A 274 12.60 29.83 -0.70
N VAL A 275 13.64 29.67 0.12
CA VAL A 275 14.98 30.22 -0.11
C VAL A 275 16.00 29.11 0.06
N LEU A 276 16.89 28.95 -0.92
CA LEU A 276 18.10 28.14 -0.79
C LEU A 276 19.12 28.92 0.04
N LEU A 277 19.66 28.31 1.09
CA LEU A 277 20.65 28.90 1.99
C LEU A 277 22.10 28.55 1.58
N THR A 278 22.29 27.45 0.84
CA THR A 278 23.61 27.03 0.33
C THR A 278 24.06 27.95 -0.81
N GLU A 279 25.12 28.75 -0.59
CA GLU A 279 25.63 29.71 -1.58
C GLU A 279 26.52 29.08 -2.66
N THR A 280 27.17 27.94 -2.38
CA THR A 280 28.06 27.21 -3.28
C THR A 280 27.80 25.72 -3.14
N TYR A 281 27.59 25.04 -4.26
CA TYR A 281 27.25 23.62 -4.32
C TYR A 281 27.74 22.99 -5.64
N ASP A 282 28.23 21.77 -5.56
CA ASP A 282 28.44 20.86 -6.69
C ASP A 282 27.34 19.77 -6.69
N ALA A 283 27.25 18.96 -7.74
CA ALA A 283 26.26 17.87 -7.79
C ALA A 283 26.54 16.81 -6.70
N GLY A 284 25.48 16.38 -6.00
CA GLY A 284 25.56 15.48 -4.85
C GLY A 284 25.66 16.16 -3.48
N ASP A 285 25.99 17.46 -3.42
CA ASP A 285 26.08 18.21 -2.15
C ASP A 285 24.74 18.29 -1.40
N VAL A 286 24.80 18.49 -0.09
CA VAL A 286 23.61 18.75 0.74
C VAL A 286 23.22 20.22 0.61
N LEU A 287 21.98 20.46 0.18
CA LEU A 287 21.38 21.79 0.05
C LEU A 287 20.49 22.09 1.25
N ASP A 288 20.74 23.20 1.93
CA ASP A 288 19.91 23.72 3.01
C ASP A 288 18.82 24.64 2.46
N TRP A 289 17.55 24.33 2.69
CA TRP A 289 16.42 25.14 2.27
C TRP A 289 15.65 25.69 3.46
N ASN A 290 15.03 26.85 3.27
CA ASN A 290 14.16 27.47 4.26
C ASN A 290 12.81 27.84 3.63
N LEU A 291 11.76 27.12 4.00
CA LEU A 291 10.39 27.42 3.61
C LEU A 291 9.75 28.34 4.66
N THR A 292 9.32 29.51 4.21
CA THR A 292 8.47 30.42 4.98
C THR A 292 7.02 30.22 4.53
N VAL A 293 6.08 30.16 5.46
CA VAL A 293 4.63 30.07 5.17
C VAL A 293 3.90 31.09 6.03
N PHE A 294 3.22 32.05 5.39
CA PHE A 294 2.48 33.13 6.03
C PHE A 294 0.97 32.96 5.79
N ASN A 295 0.15 33.10 6.84
CA ASN A 295 -1.30 33.04 6.71
C ASN A 295 -1.92 34.44 6.73
N ASN A 296 -2.32 34.92 5.56
CA ASN A 296 -3.03 36.20 5.38
C ASN A 296 -4.56 36.01 5.25
N GLY A 297 -5.08 34.83 5.61
CA GLY A 297 -6.49 34.48 5.47
C GLY A 297 -7.40 35.01 6.57
N THR A 298 -8.68 34.67 6.48
CA THR A 298 -9.70 34.99 7.50
C THR A 298 -9.89 33.87 8.53
N ARG A 299 -9.17 32.75 8.37
CA ARG A 299 -9.15 31.63 9.32
C ARG A 299 -7.71 31.12 9.56
N SER A 300 -7.40 30.69 10.78
CA SER A 300 -6.14 29.99 11.09
C SER A 300 -6.04 28.68 10.29
N PHE A 301 -4.84 28.35 9.82
CA PHE A 301 -4.55 27.08 9.15
C PHE A 301 -4.14 26.02 10.18
N GLU A 302 -4.72 24.82 10.08
CA GLU A 302 -4.33 23.63 10.84
C GLU A 302 -4.30 22.46 9.86
N GLY A 303 -3.10 21.94 9.57
CA GLY A 303 -2.91 20.95 8.51
C GLY A 303 -1.47 20.48 8.41
N ALA A 304 -1.09 19.92 7.26
CA ALA A 304 0.28 19.51 6.99
C ALA A 304 0.84 20.19 5.72
N ILE A 305 2.09 20.62 5.79
CA ILE A 305 2.87 21.09 4.65
C ILE A 305 3.81 19.95 4.24
N SER A 306 3.76 19.57 2.96
CA SER A 306 4.59 18.51 2.39
C SER A 306 5.32 19.03 1.17
N CYS A 307 6.64 18.90 1.13
CA CYS A 307 7.47 19.23 -0.02
C CYS A 307 8.14 17.97 -0.59
N ALA A 308 8.08 17.84 -1.92
CA ALA A 308 8.81 16.84 -2.69
C ALA A 308 9.88 17.51 -3.56
N PHE A 309 11.02 16.86 -3.72
CA PHE A 309 12.14 17.28 -4.57
C PHE A 309 12.37 16.21 -5.64
N GLY A 310 11.80 16.41 -6.82
CA GLY A 310 11.50 15.32 -7.75
C GLY A 310 10.57 14.30 -7.08
N GLU A 311 10.91 13.01 -7.14
CA GLU A 311 10.13 11.93 -6.53
C GLU A 311 10.35 11.73 -5.02
N SER A 312 11.24 12.51 -4.41
CA SER A 312 11.64 12.32 -3.01
C SER A 312 10.89 13.28 -2.09
N THR A 313 10.10 12.80 -1.14
CA THR A 313 9.51 13.65 -0.09
C THR A 313 10.61 14.12 0.86
N VAL A 314 10.86 15.42 0.91
CA VAL A 314 11.96 16.05 1.69
C VAL A 314 11.47 16.80 2.92
N LEU A 315 10.19 17.20 2.94
CA LEU A 315 9.51 17.73 4.11
C LEU A 315 8.10 17.16 4.20
N ASN A 316 7.66 16.76 5.38
CA ASN A 316 6.24 16.50 5.68
C ASN A 316 6.00 16.79 7.17
N GLN A 317 5.38 17.93 7.47
CA GLN A 317 5.21 18.42 8.83
C GLN A 317 3.82 19.00 9.07
N THR A 318 3.20 18.64 10.20
CA THR A 318 1.97 19.27 10.68
C THR A 318 2.24 20.64 11.29
N MET A 319 1.42 21.62 10.92
CA MET A 319 1.60 23.03 11.27
C MET A 319 0.27 23.67 11.65
N ASN A 320 0.32 24.59 12.62
CA ASN A 320 -0.79 25.47 12.96
C ASN A 320 -0.32 26.92 12.80
N ILE A 321 -0.93 27.66 11.86
CA ILE A 321 -0.53 29.02 11.49
C ILE A 321 -1.73 29.96 11.73
N GLY A 322 -1.63 30.74 12.80
CA GLY A 322 -2.63 31.73 13.19
C GLY A 322 -2.82 32.86 12.17
N LEU A 323 -3.88 33.64 12.35
CA LEU A 323 -4.17 34.82 11.53
C LEU A 323 -3.02 35.84 11.56
N GLY A 324 -2.50 36.23 10.40
CA GLY A 324 -1.39 37.19 10.28
C GLY A 324 -0.07 36.69 10.86
N ALA A 325 0.09 35.38 11.06
CA ALA A 325 1.32 34.77 11.53
C ALA A 325 2.10 34.11 10.37
N SER A 326 3.44 34.11 10.50
CA SER A 326 4.32 33.28 9.68
C SER A 326 4.90 32.13 10.50
N SER A 327 5.19 31.04 9.82
CA SER A 327 6.05 29.96 10.31
C SER A 327 7.19 29.75 9.32
N VAL A 328 8.32 29.22 9.82
CA VAL A 328 9.54 29.00 9.04
C VAL A 328 10.03 27.59 9.36
N VAL A 329 10.30 26.81 8.31
CA VAL A 329 10.70 25.41 8.39
C VAL A 329 11.91 25.20 7.50
N SER A 330 12.98 24.67 8.07
CA SER A 330 14.19 24.32 7.34
C SER A 330 14.23 22.82 7.06
N PHE A 331 14.69 22.44 5.87
CA PHE A 331 14.85 21.05 5.43
C PHE A 331 16.00 20.96 4.43
N THR A 332 16.48 19.74 4.15
CA THR A 332 17.60 19.52 3.23
C THR A 332 17.21 18.71 2.01
N THR A 333 17.93 18.92 0.90
CA THR A 333 17.86 18.07 -0.30
C THR A 333 19.29 17.72 -0.77
N GLN A 334 19.42 16.83 -1.75
CA GLN A 334 20.68 16.63 -2.47
C GLN A 334 20.71 17.48 -3.73
N ALA A 335 21.89 17.97 -4.12
CA ALA A 335 22.09 18.81 -5.29
C ALA A 335 22.05 17.98 -6.59
N ARG A 336 20.88 17.92 -7.20
CA ARG A 336 20.63 17.33 -8.52
C ARG A 336 19.51 18.09 -9.23
N PRO A 337 19.47 18.15 -10.58
CA PRO A 337 18.39 18.82 -11.30
C PRO A 337 17.03 18.19 -10.95
N ALA A 338 16.14 18.99 -10.35
CA ALA A 338 14.81 18.56 -9.93
C ALA A 338 13.88 19.75 -9.63
N GLU A 339 12.58 19.48 -9.64
CA GLU A 339 11.55 20.43 -9.21
C GLU A 339 11.24 20.24 -7.72
N LEU A 340 11.30 21.33 -6.94
CA LEU A 340 10.80 21.39 -5.57
C LEU A 340 9.32 21.80 -5.59
N VAL A 341 8.42 20.92 -5.15
CA VAL A 341 6.97 21.19 -5.05
C VAL A 341 6.53 21.09 -3.60
N CYS A 342 6.17 22.23 -3.00
CA CYS A 342 5.60 22.32 -1.65
C CYS A 342 4.09 22.50 -1.71
N SER A 343 3.34 21.66 -1.00
CA SER A 343 1.87 21.64 -0.98
C SER A 343 1.31 21.65 0.45
N ALA A 344 0.06 22.11 0.60
CA ALA A 344 -0.67 22.07 1.86
C ALA A 344 -1.82 21.06 1.80
N THR A 345 -2.05 20.35 2.91
CA THR A 345 -3.13 19.37 3.08
C THR A 345 -3.81 19.56 4.44
N GLY A 346 -5.00 18.97 4.61
CA GLY A 346 -5.78 19.01 5.86
C GLY A 346 -6.94 20.01 5.85
N MET A 347 -6.70 21.27 5.45
CA MET A 347 -7.73 22.29 5.30
C MET A 347 -7.86 22.79 3.86
N ARG A 348 -9.09 23.12 3.46
CA ARG A 348 -9.34 23.88 2.22
C ARG A 348 -8.72 25.27 2.35
N LEU A 349 -7.89 25.65 1.39
CA LEU A 349 -7.29 26.98 1.29
C LEU A 349 -8.13 27.92 0.40
N SER A 350 -7.96 29.22 0.60
CA SER A 350 -8.38 30.24 -0.35
C SER A 350 -7.71 30.02 -1.71
N SER A 351 -8.45 30.24 -2.80
CA SER A 351 -7.94 30.21 -4.18
C SER A 351 -6.90 31.29 -4.49
N SER A 352 -6.71 32.27 -3.60
CA SER A 352 -5.63 33.25 -3.67
C SER A 352 -4.32 32.81 -3.00
N SER A 353 -4.29 31.61 -2.41
CA SER A 353 -3.05 31.02 -1.86
C SER A 353 -2.10 30.64 -3.00
N ASN A 354 -0.78 30.72 -2.78
CA ASN A 354 0.21 30.36 -3.81
C ASN A 354 0.71 28.90 -3.72
N LEU A 355 -0.03 28.04 -3.02
CA LEU A 355 0.27 26.62 -2.86
C LEU A 355 -0.56 25.78 -3.86
N PRO A 356 0.04 24.81 -4.58
CA PRO A 356 1.43 24.36 -4.44
C PRO A 356 2.46 25.37 -4.96
N LEU A 357 3.50 25.59 -4.17
CA LEU A 357 4.67 26.40 -4.51
C LEU A 357 5.67 25.53 -5.25
N THR A 358 6.05 25.94 -6.44
CA THR A 358 6.98 25.23 -7.31
C THR A 358 8.26 26.04 -7.52
N GLN A 359 9.42 25.41 -7.33
CA GLN A 359 10.73 26.00 -7.54
C GLN A 359 11.65 25.00 -8.25
N ASN A 360 12.05 25.31 -9.48
CA ASN A 360 13.05 24.50 -10.19
C ASN A 360 14.44 24.74 -9.60
N PHE A 361 15.18 23.66 -9.41
CA PHE A 361 16.60 23.69 -9.09
C PHE A 361 17.37 22.99 -10.22
N ASP A 362 18.44 23.64 -10.66
CA ASP A 362 19.28 23.21 -11.78
C ASP A 362 20.76 23.35 -11.39
N VAL A 363 21.55 22.34 -11.75
CA VAL A 363 22.98 22.22 -11.45
C VAL A 363 23.60 21.31 -12.50
N VAL A 364 24.83 21.59 -12.91
CA VAL A 364 25.55 20.70 -13.85
C VAL A 364 25.82 19.37 -13.13
N SER A 365 25.34 18.26 -13.69
CA SER A 365 25.36 16.94 -13.05
C SER A 365 25.52 15.79 -14.05
N ALA A 366 25.56 14.56 -13.54
CA ALA A 366 25.25 13.38 -14.35
C ALA A 366 23.76 13.37 -14.75
N VAL A 367 23.42 12.69 -15.84
CA VAL A 367 22.04 12.47 -16.31
C VAL A 367 21.90 11.04 -16.81
N PHE A 368 20.99 10.27 -16.22
CA PHE A 368 20.88 8.83 -16.46
C PHE A 368 19.73 8.46 -17.39
N GLU A 369 20.07 7.85 -18.54
CA GLU A 369 19.14 7.27 -19.52
C GLU A 369 19.16 5.72 -19.49
N ALA A 370 18.12 5.09 -20.02
CA ALA A 370 18.11 3.63 -20.24
C ALA A 370 18.99 3.23 -21.44
N ALA A 371 20.04 2.45 -21.19
CA ALA A 371 20.95 1.94 -22.22
C ALA A 371 20.44 0.65 -22.89
N GLY A 372 19.16 0.62 -23.27
CA GLY A 372 18.53 -0.53 -23.91
C GLY A 372 17.03 -0.60 -23.66
N SER A 373 16.62 -1.45 -22.71
CA SER A 373 15.23 -1.54 -22.25
C SER A 373 14.94 -0.46 -21.21
N SER A 374 13.81 0.23 -21.31
CA SER A 374 13.34 1.19 -20.30
C SER A 374 12.76 0.54 -19.05
N THR A 375 12.58 -0.79 -19.05
CA THR A 375 12.18 -1.57 -17.86
C THR A 375 13.27 -2.59 -17.52
N PRO A 376 13.58 -2.83 -16.23
CA PRO A 376 14.53 -3.87 -15.83
C PRO A 376 14.05 -5.26 -16.28
N GLY A 377 14.99 -6.09 -16.70
CA GLY A 377 14.76 -7.52 -16.92
C GLY A 377 14.70 -8.25 -15.58
N VAL A 378 13.79 -9.23 -15.48
CA VAL A 378 13.73 -10.15 -14.32
C VAL A 378 14.40 -11.47 -14.73
N LEU A 379 15.44 -11.84 -13.97
CA LEU A 379 16.35 -12.95 -14.24
C LEU A 379 16.30 -13.98 -13.11
N ASP A 380 16.95 -15.12 -13.34
CA ASP A 380 17.05 -16.26 -12.42
C ASP A 380 15.71 -16.98 -12.16
N GLY A 381 14.77 -16.92 -13.12
CA GLY A 381 13.45 -17.59 -13.06
C GLY A 381 13.33 -18.84 -13.94
N PRO A 382 12.21 -19.59 -13.86
CA PRO A 382 11.01 -19.29 -13.04
C PRO A 382 11.21 -19.55 -11.54
N TRP A 383 10.45 -18.87 -10.71
CA TRP A 383 10.64 -18.80 -9.26
C TRP A 383 9.57 -19.56 -8.47
N HIS A 384 9.96 -20.09 -7.32
CA HIS A 384 9.07 -20.60 -6.28
C HIS A 384 9.20 -19.76 -4.99
N GLU A 385 8.23 -19.87 -4.09
CA GLU A 385 8.23 -19.18 -2.81
C GLU A 385 9.49 -19.57 -1.99
N GLY A 386 10.34 -18.58 -1.70
CA GLY A 386 11.63 -18.75 -1.04
C GLY A 386 12.84 -18.54 -1.94
N ASP A 387 12.65 -18.48 -3.26
CA ASP A 387 13.72 -18.14 -4.21
C ASP A 387 14.01 -16.63 -4.19
N SER A 388 14.98 -16.19 -4.99
CA SER A 388 15.25 -14.78 -5.22
C SER A 388 15.23 -14.46 -6.71
N ALA A 389 14.53 -13.39 -7.07
CA ALA A 389 14.52 -12.85 -8.44
C ALA A 389 15.58 -11.75 -8.56
N ARG A 390 16.35 -11.76 -9.65
CA ARG A 390 17.33 -10.72 -9.94
C ARG A 390 16.74 -9.73 -10.93
N PHE A 391 16.65 -8.47 -10.53
CA PHE A 391 16.31 -7.37 -11.43
C PHE A 391 17.61 -6.79 -11.98
N SER A 392 17.66 -6.50 -13.27
CA SER A 392 18.84 -5.95 -13.96
C SER A 392 18.42 -4.92 -15.01
N MET A 393 19.16 -3.80 -15.09
CA MET A 393 18.94 -2.75 -16.08
C MET A 393 20.27 -2.19 -16.56
N LEU A 394 20.37 -1.95 -17.87
CA LEU A 394 21.48 -1.20 -18.47
C LEU A 394 21.16 0.29 -18.42
N VAL A 395 22.06 1.08 -17.87
CA VAL A 395 21.93 2.52 -17.66
C VAL A 395 23.15 3.23 -18.25
N ARG A 396 22.96 4.40 -18.84
CA ARG A 396 24.03 5.24 -19.39
C ARG A 396 23.96 6.64 -18.80
N ASN A 397 25.13 7.19 -18.44
CA ASN A 397 25.27 8.60 -18.13
C ASN A 397 25.48 9.38 -19.44
N HIS A 398 24.61 10.34 -19.71
CA HIS A 398 24.72 11.26 -20.85
C HIS A 398 24.80 12.74 -20.41
N GLY A 399 24.98 12.98 -19.10
CA GLY A 399 25.21 14.30 -18.52
C GLY A 399 26.65 14.80 -18.67
N ASP A 400 26.92 15.96 -18.08
CA ASP A 400 28.21 16.66 -18.23
C ASP A 400 29.26 16.25 -17.18
N LEU A 401 28.85 15.57 -16.09
CA LEU A 401 29.73 15.08 -15.02
C LEU A 401 29.62 13.57 -14.83
N GLU A 402 30.64 12.98 -14.19
CA GLU A 402 30.53 11.65 -13.58
C GLU A 402 29.49 11.69 -12.43
N GLY A 403 28.79 10.58 -12.22
CA GLY A 403 27.85 10.43 -11.11
C GLY A 403 27.52 8.97 -10.82
N THR A 404 26.65 8.74 -9.85
CA THR A 404 26.28 7.43 -9.33
C THR A 404 24.79 7.12 -9.48
N VAL A 405 24.47 5.87 -9.81
CA VAL A 405 23.09 5.40 -9.98
C VAL A 405 22.90 4.01 -9.39
N ALA A 406 21.73 3.75 -8.83
CA ALA A 406 21.31 2.43 -8.35
C ALA A 406 19.89 2.10 -8.81
N LEU A 407 19.57 0.81 -8.86
CA LEU A 407 18.21 0.29 -9.07
C LEU A 407 17.57 -0.01 -7.72
N GLU A 408 16.43 0.59 -7.44
CA GLU A 408 15.64 0.38 -6.24
C GLU A 408 14.36 -0.39 -6.58
N CYS A 409 14.15 -1.54 -5.92
CA CYS A 409 12.96 -2.37 -6.02
C CYS A 409 12.23 -2.42 -4.68
N THR A 410 10.96 -2.05 -4.68
CA THR A 410 10.07 -2.01 -3.51
C THR A 410 9.07 -3.15 -3.57
N THR A 411 9.03 -3.96 -2.51
CA THR A 411 8.00 -4.96 -2.26
C THR A 411 6.97 -4.42 -1.25
N THR A 412 5.93 -5.20 -0.94
CA THR A 412 4.99 -4.88 0.14
C THR A 412 5.60 -4.92 1.54
N GLN A 413 6.81 -5.46 1.70
CA GLN A 413 7.46 -5.69 2.99
C GLN A 413 8.76 -4.88 3.17
N SER A 414 9.48 -4.56 2.09
CA SER A 414 10.83 -3.97 2.18
C SER A 414 11.24 -3.30 0.86
N VAL A 415 12.23 -2.42 0.95
CA VAL A 415 12.92 -1.81 -0.19
C VAL A 415 14.29 -2.45 -0.33
N TYR A 416 14.66 -2.81 -1.56
CA TYR A 416 15.94 -3.41 -1.93
C TYR A 416 16.61 -2.50 -2.93
N THR A 417 17.83 -2.05 -2.65
CA THR A 417 18.59 -1.14 -3.51
C THR A 417 19.87 -1.82 -3.97
N SER A 418 20.22 -1.71 -5.25
CA SER A 418 21.51 -2.21 -5.74
C SER A 418 22.68 -1.44 -5.09
N PRO A 419 23.90 -1.98 -5.15
CA PRO A 419 25.09 -1.14 -5.00
C PRO A 419 25.04 0.05 -5.96
N MET A 420 25.61 1.19 -5.55
CA MET A 420 25.76 2.36 -6.41
C MET A 420 26.78 2.07 -7.51
N LEU A 421 26.42 2.36 -8.76
CA LEU A 421 27.26 2.25 -9.93
C LEU A 421 27.72 3.65 -10.36
N THR A 422 29.02 3.94 -10.27
CA THR A 422 29.62 5.15 -10.82
C THR A 422 29.76 5.03 -12.34
N LEU A 423 29.28 6.03 -13.09
CA LEU A 423 29.41 6.12 -14.53
C LEU A 423 30.02 7.48 -14.93
N ALA A 424 31.18 7.43 -15.57
CA ALA A 424 31.76 8.58 -16.25
C ALA A 424 30.85 9.09 -17.38
N VAL A 425 31.10 10.31 -17.86
CA VAL A 425 30.41 10.91 -19.02
C VAL A 425 30.43 9.96 -20.22
N ASP A 426 29.28 9.83 -20.90
CA ASP A 426 28.99 8.90 -22.01
C ASP A 426 29.05 7.40 -21.69
N ALA A 427 29.46 6.98 -20.48
CA ALA A 427 29.63 5.58 -20.11
C ALA A 427 28.30 4.88 -19.76
N ALA A 428 28.25 3.57 -20.02
CA ALA A 428 27.11 2.71 -19.71
C ALA A 428 27.54 1.49 -18.88
N GLY A 429 26.63 1.00 -18.03
CA GLY A 429 26.84 -0.18 -17.19
C GLY A 429 25.54 -0.80 -16.70
N GLU A 430 25.66 -1.86 -15.90
CA GLU A 430 24.53 -2.64 -15.40
C GLU A 430 24.30 -2.38 -13.91
N VAL A 431 23.09 -1.96 -13.54
CA VAL A 431 22.61 -1.96 -12.15
C VAL A 431 21.77 -3.20 -11.92
N SER A 432 22.04 -3.95 -10.85
CA SER A 432 21.30 -5.16 -10.52
C SER A 432 21.06 -5.32 -9.02
N VAL A 433 19.84 -5.74 -8.68
CA VAL A 433 19.37 -5.97 -7.31
C VAL A 433 18.69 -7.33 -7.20
N ILE A 434 18.93 -8.03 -6.08
CA ILE A 434 18.34 -9.33 -5.76
C ILE A 434 17.18 -9.12 -4.79
N VAL A 435 16.00 -9.64 -5.13
CA VAL A 435 14.77 -9.50 -4.34
C VAL A 435 14.24 -10.89 -3.97
N PRO A 436 14.06 -11.22 -2.67
CA PRO A 436 13.54 -12.51 -2.24
C PRO A 436 12.02 -12.62 -2.49
N MET A 437 11.59 -13.74 -3.05
CA MET A 437 10.21 -14.05 -3.41
C MET A 437 9.50 -14.77 -2.26
N LEU A 438 9.04 -14.01 -1.25
CA LEU A 438 8.57 -14.55 0.03
C LEU A 438 7.11 -15.03 0.06
N ALA A 439 6.38 -14.97 -1.06
CA ALA A 439 5.00 -15.42 -1.18
C ALA A 439 4.73 -15.93 -2.60
N ASP A 440 3.85 -16.92 -2.74
CA ASP A 440 3.40 -17.44 -4.04
C ASP A 440 2.37 -16.54 -4.72
N GLY A 441 2.07 -16.82 -5.99
CA GLY A 441 1.21 -16.02 -6.85
C GLY A 441 1.94 -14.90 -7.59
N ASP A 442 1.16 -14.04 -8.24
CA ASP A 442 1.65 -12.89 -9.01
C ASP A 442 2.09 -11.75 -8.08
N GLN A 443 3.41 -11.63 -7.83
CA GLN A 443 4.00 -10.60 -6.98
C GLN A 443 4.26 -9.31 -7.78
N VAL A 444 3.67 -8.19 -7.36
CA VAL A 444 3.90 -6.88 -8.00
C VAL A 444 5.06 -6.16 -7.31
N ILE A 445 6.15 -5.95 -8.04
CA ILE A 445 7.35 -5.25 -7.59
C ILE A 445 7.39 -3.87 -8.24
N THR A 446 7.33 -2.82 -7.42
CA THR A 446 7.56 -1.43 -7.88
C THR A 446 9.06 -1.21 -8.01
N TRP A 447 9.53 -0.52 -9.03
CA TRP A 447 10.95 -0.25 -9.25
C TRP A 447 11.18 1.19 -9.73
N ARG A 448 12.37 1.72 -9.48
CA ARG A 448 12.88 2.98 -10.04
C ARG A 448 14.39 3.02 -10.03
N LEU A 449 14.98 3.84 -10.88
CA LEU A 449 16.37 4.28 -10.66
C LEU A 449 16.41 5.35 -9.56
N VAL A 450 17.52 5.40 -8.84
CA VAL A 450 17.84 6.45 -7.85
C VAL A 450 19.29 6.91 -8.03
N SER A 451 19.52 8.20 -7.90
CA SER A 451 20.83 8.84 -7.98
C SER A 451 20.91 9.98 -6.95
N PRO A 452 22.00 10.11 -6.19
CA PRO A 452 22.20 11.22 -5.26
C PRO A 452 22.78 12.48 -5.93
N ASP A 453 23.45 12.32 -7.06
CA ASP A 453 24.37 13.29 -7.69
C ASP A 453 24.05 13.55 -9.18
N GLY A 454 22.96 12.99 -9.70
CA GLY A 454 22.49 13.18 -11.06
C GLY A 454 20.97 13.17 -11.18
N SER A 455 20.48 13.64 -12.31
CA SER A 455 19.08 13.50 -12.70
C SER A 455 18.83 12.20 -13.46
N ILE A 456 17.57 11.81 -13.57
CA ILE A 456 17.12 10.55 -14.16
C ILE A 456 16.03 10.89 -15.16
N ASP A 457 16.12 10.33 -16.36
CA ASP A 457 15.13 10.58 -17.42
C ASP A 457 13.72 10.10 -17.05
N GLU A 458 12.72 10.74 -17.66
CA GLU A 458 11.31 10.40 -17.46
C GLU A 458 11.02 8.94 -17.85
N GLY A 459 10.25 8.25 -17.00
CA GLY A 459 9.80 6.87 -17.26
C GLY A 459 10.79 5.79 -16.83
N LEU A 460 11.88 6.12 -16.13
CA LEU A 460 12.78 5.15 -15.50
C LEU A 460 12.31 4.72 -14.09
N ASN A 461 10.99 4.55 -13.97
CA ASN A 461 10.25 4.00 -12.83
C ASN A 461 9.07 3.16 -13.34
N GLY A 462 8.47 2.34 -12.47
CA GLY A 462 7.27 1.59 -12.81
C GLY A 462 7.00 0.41 -11.88
N SER A 463 6.28 -0.60 -12.40
CA SER A 463 6.03 -1.86 -11.71
C SER A 463 6.11 -3.05 -12.64
N ILE A 464 6.53 -4.20 -12.12
CA ILE A 464 6.64 -5.47 -12.84
C ILE A 464 5.96 -6.56 -12.02
N THR A 465 5.18 -7.42 -12.69
CA THR A 465 4.59 -8.61 -12.07
C THR A 465 5.51 -9.81 -12.26
N VAL A 466 5.89 -10.46 -11.16
CA VAL A 466 6.70 -11.68 -11.12
C VAL A 466 5.82 -12.85 -10.71
N PRO A 467 5.59 -13.85 -11.57
CA PRO A 467 4.81 -15.04 -11.21
C PRO A 467 5.66 -15.99 -10.35
N VAL A 468 5.24 -16.22 -9.10
CA VAL A 468 5.94 -17.10 -8.14
C VAL A 468 5.08 -18.33 -7.87
N ALA A 469 5.65 -19.53 -8.03
CA ALA A 469 4.98 -20.78 -7.74
C ALA A 469 5.07 -21.18 -6.25
N PRO A 470 4.17 -22.03 -5.71
CA PRO A 470 4.29 -22.55 -4.35
C PRO A 470 5.53 -23.43 -4.18
N LYS A 471 6.12 -23.49 -2.98
CA LYS A 471 7.33 -24.31 -2.68
C LYS A 471 7.32 -25.71 -3.30
N GLN A 472 8.44 -26.11 -3.91
CA GLN A 472 8.61 -27.48 -4.41
C GLN A 472 8.68 -28.48 -3.24
N VAL A 473 8.06 -29.65 -3.43
CA VAL A 473 8.07 -30.74 -2.44
C VAL A 473 9.27 -31.65 -2.69
N LEU A 474 9.99 -32.03 -1.62
CA LEU A 474 11.07 -33.04 -1.66
C LEU A 474 10.64 -34.27 -0.84
N ILE A 475 10.66 -35.46 -1.44
CA ILE A 475 10.22 -36.70 -0.77
C ILE A 475 11.25 -37.83 -1.00
N PRO A 476 12.09 -38.15 0.00
CA PRO A 476 12.89 -39.37 0.01
C PRO A 476 12.05 -40.61 0.36
N SER A 477 12.44 -41.75 -0.21
CA SER A 477 11.80 -43.06 -0.01
C SER A 477 12.84 -44.18 0.02
N VAL A 478 12.64 -45.18 0.89
CA VAL A 478 13.28 -46.49 0.79
C VAL A 478 12.27 -47.45 0.19
N ASP A 479 12.41 -47.70 -1.10
CA ASP A 479 11.43 -48.46 -1.88
C ASP A 479 11.52 -49.96 -1.57
N ASN A 480 12.74 -50.48 -1.42
CA ASN A 480 12.98 -51.89 -1.11
C ASN A 480 14.23 -52.10 -0.24
N VAL A 481 14.23 -53.19 0.52
CA VAL A 481 15.40 -53.66 1.29
C VAL A 481 15.43 -55.17 1.23
N THR A 482 16.56 -55.72 0.81
CA THR A 482 16.79 -57.17 0.76
C THR A 482 18.03 -57.54 1.56
N TRP A 483 18.11 -58.80 1.98
CA TRP A 483 19.32 -59.40 2.50
C TRP A 483 19.57 -60.71 1.77
N ASP A 484 20.80 -60.92 1.32
CA ASP A 484 21.25 -62.21 0.79
C ASP A 484 22.61 -62.61 1.40
N ALA A 485 22.94 -63.89 1.33
CA ALA A 485 24.10 -64.45 2.00
C ALA A 485 25.44 -64.18 1.27
N GLU A 486 25.43 -63.63 0.05
CA GLU A 486 26.62 -63.32 -0.75
C GLU A 486 26.97 -61.82 -0.69
N THR A 487 25.98 -60.92 -0.78
CA THR A 487 26.16 -59.46 -0.83
C THR A 487 25.75 -58.73 0.45
N GLY A 488 25.05 -59.40 1.38
CA GLY A 488 24.57 -58.82 2.63
C GLY A 488 23.31 -57.98 2.45
N VAL A 489 23.22 -56.83 3.11
CA VAL A 489 22.07 -55.91 2.98
C VAL A 489 22.20 -55.08 1.71
N SER A 490 21.12 -54.98 0.94
CA SER A 490 21.00 -54.00 -0.16
C SER A 490 19.67 -53.24 -0.07
N MET A 491 19.67 -52.02 -0.60
CA MET A 491 18.51 -51.13 -0.59
C MET A 491 18.27 -50.51 -1.97
N GLU A 492 16.99 -50.35 -2.31
CA GLU A 492 16.53 -49.52 -3.43
C GLU A 492 15.89 -48.26 -2.83
N TRP A 493 16.23 -47.10 -3.40
CA TRP A 493 15.83 -45.80 -2.88
C TRP A 493 15.38 -44.89 -4.01
N SER A 494 14.54 -43.92 -3.67
CA SER A 494 14.17 -42.83 -4.55
C SER A 494 14.04 -41.51 -3.81
N VAL A 495 14.21 -40.41 -4.54
CA VAL A 495 13.91 -39.05 -4.11
C VAL A 495 13.04 -38.42 -5.19
N THR A 496 11.86 -37.97 -4.79
CA THR A 496 10.90 -37.28 -5.67
C THR A 496 10.99 -35.77 -5.45
N LEU A 497 11.21 -35.02 -6.53
CA LEU A 497 11.13 -33.56 -6.56
C LEU A 497 9.83 -33.13 -7.26
N GLY A 498 9.08 -32.22 -6.64
CA GLY A 498 7.85 -31.66 -7.20
C GLY A 498 8.06 -30.83 -8.47
N GLU A 499 6.97 -30.56 -9.20
CA GLU A 499 6.98 -29.77 -10.44
C GLU A 499 7.60 -28.38 -10.25
N GLY A 500 8.48 -27.96 -11.16
CA GLY A 500 9.17 -26.68 -11.03
C GLY A 500 10.50 -26.63 -11.78
N VAL A 501 11.50 -26.03 -11.15
CA VAL A 501 12.88 -25.97 -11.65
C VAL A 501 13.70 -27.14 -11.11
N ASP A 502 14.86 -27.34 -11.71
CA ASP A 502 15.88 -28.25 -11.21
C ASP A 502 16.45 -27.72 -9.87
N ARG A 503 16.60 -28.59 -8.88
CA ARG A 503 17.00 -28.20 -7.51
C ARG A 503 18.25 -28.92 -7.04
N LEU A 504 19.21 -28.16 -6.49
CA LEU A 504 20.35 -28.72 -5.77
C LEU A 504 19.88 -29.26 -4.42
N VAL A 505 20.21 -30.52 -4.13
CA VAL A 505 19.89 -31.19 -2.87
C VAL A 505 21.06 -32.04 -2.41
N ARG A 506 21.15 -32.26 -1.10
CA ARG A 506 22.09 -33.21 -0.50
C ARG A 506 21.41 -34.54 -0.25
N ILE A 507 21.89 -35.62 -0.89
CA ILE A 507 21.38 -36.97 -0.67
C ILE A 507 22.32 -37.75 0.24
N ARG A 508 21.76 -38.31 1.30
CA ARG A 508 22.44 -39.13 2.30
C ARG A 508 21.81 -40.51 2.40
N LEU A 509 22.60 -41.54 2.10
CA LEU A 509 22.18 -42.94 2.12
C LEU A 509 22.97 -43.69 3.21
N GLY A 510 22.28 -44.50 3.99
CA GLY A 510 22.90 -45.12 5.15
C GLY A 510 22.06 -46.18 5.84
N TYR A 511 22.46 -46.49 7.06
CA TYR A 511 21.77 -47.42 7.94
C TYR A 511 21.84 -46.96 9.40
N PHE A 512 21.04 -47.57 10.24
CA PHE A 512 20.98 -47.30 11.67
C PHE A 512 21.52 -48.49 12.46
N ASP A 513 22.63 -48.27 13.16
CA ASP A 513 23.23 -49.17 14.15
C ASP A 513 23.61 -48.34 15.38
N SER A 514 22.75 -48.32 16.40
CA SER A 514 22.83 -47.46 17.60
C SER A 514 22.92 -45.94 17.36
N GLY A 515 22.97 -45.51 16.10
CA GLY A 515 23.00 -44.16 15.57
C GLY A 515 22.96 -44.19 14.03
N ASP A 516 22.76 -43.03 13.38
CA ASP A 516 22.73 -42.94 11.92
C ASP A 516 24.15 -43.00 11.33
N VAL A 517 24.38 -43.92 10.40
CA VAL A 517 25.65 -44.11 9.67
C VAL A 517 25.38 -43.92 8.18
N TYR A 518 25.85 -42.80 7.61
CA TYR A 518 25.77 -42.54 6.17
C TYR A 518 27.03 -43.05 5.46
N LEU A 519 26.84 -43.90 4.44
CA LEU A 519 27.91 -44.42 3.59
C LEU A 519 28.12 -43.57 2.33
N LEU A 520 27.04 -42.94 1.85
CA LEU A 520 27.07 -42.05 0.70
C LEU A 520 26.43 -40.72 1.11
N ASP A 521 27.14 -39.63 0.87
CA ASP A 521 26.75 -38.25 1.20
C ASP A 521 27.29 -37.35 0.09
N TYR A 522 26.40 -36.77 -0.71
CA TYR A 522 26.76 -36.01 -1.91
C TYR A 522 25.67 -35.02 -2.31
N ASP A 523 26.08 -33.94 -2.96
CA ASP A 523 25.19 -32.93 -3.51
C ASP A 523 24.89 -33.27 -4.98
N VAL A 524 23.63 -33.14 -5.39
CA VAL A 524 23.17 -33.45 -6.75
C VAL A 524 22.03 -32.52 -7.15
N THR A 525 22.03 -32.08 -8.40
CA THR A 525 20.91 -31.37 -8.99
C THR A 525 19.86 -32.38 -9.46
N LEU A 526 18.67 -32.36 -8.84
CA LEU A 526 17.53 -33.17 -9.26
C LEU A 526 16.65 -32.40 -10.24
N THR A 527 16.24 -33.06 -11.31
CA THR A 527 15.14 -32.61 -12.18
C THR A 527 13.79 -32.99 -11.56
N PRO A 528 12.71 -32.22 -11.77
CA PRO A 528 11.36 -32.59 -11.35
C PRO A 528 10.96 -34.02 -11.77
N GLY A 529 10.33 -34.76 -10.87
CA GLY A 529 10.04 -36.19 -11.04
C GLY A 529 10.76 -37.06 -10.01
N VAL A 530 11.00 -38.33 -10.35
CA VAL A 530 11.60 -39.32 -9.44
C VAL A 530 13.01 -39.67 -9.90
N THR A 531 13.99 -39.46 -9.02
CA THR A 531 15.35 -39.99 -9.16
C THR A 531 15.49 -41.20 -8.26
N SER A 532 16.01 -42.32 -8.77
CA SER A 532 16.16 -43.56 -8.00
C SER A 532 17.51 -44.21 -8.21
N GLY A 533 17.88 -45.09 -7.28
CA GLY A 533 19.09 -45.88 -7.34
C GLY A 533 19.06 -47.07 -6.40
N SER A 534 20.14 -47.84 -6.39
CA SER A 534 20.36 -48.93 -5.45
C SER A 534 21.72 -48.80 -4.77
N LEU A 535 21.84 -49.34 -3.56
CA LEU A 535 23.06 -49.35 -2.78
C LEU A 535 23.21 -50.69 -2.06
N VAL A 536 24.33 -51.36 -2.27
CA VAL A 536 24.72 -52.56 -1.50
C VAL A 536 25.51 -52.07 -0.29
N LEU A 537 24.98 -52.30 0.91
CA LEU A 537 25.58 -51.90 2.18
C LEU A 537 26.59 -52.94 2.67
N GLY A 538 26.48 -54.19 2.21
CA GLY A 538 27.31 -55.31 2.67
C GLY A 538 26.78 -55.97 3.94
N PHE A 539 27.64 -56.72 4.62
CA PHE A 539 27.33 -57.39 5.89
C PHE A 539 27.39 -56.39 7.05
N VAL A 540 26.37 -55.54 7.15
CA VAL A 540 26.15 -54.60 8.26
C VAL A 540 25.19 -55.17 9.30
N ASP A 541 25.48 -54.95 10.58
CA ASP A 541 24.57 -55.25 11.69
C ASP A 541 23.68 -54.01 11.91
N ALA A 542 22.49 -54.01 11.30
CA ALA A 542 21.65 -52.82 11.22
C ALA A 542 20.16 -53.16 11.37
N ASP A 543 19.44 -52.38 12.17
CA ASP A 543 17.99 -52.54 12.37
C ASP A 543 17.19 -52.10 11.13
N ARG A 544 17.67 -51.04 10.47
CA ARG A 544 17.00 -50.38 9.33
C ARG A 544 18.01 -49.63 8.46
N VAL A 545 17.66 -49.49 7.18
CA VAL A 545 18.35 -48.57 6.26
C VAL A 545 17.64 -47.23 6.23
N SER A 546 18.32 -46.16 5.86
CA SER A 546 17.76 -44.80 5.78
C SER A 546 18.21 -44.03 4.54
N VAL A 547 17.30 -43.18 4.06
CA VAL A 547 17.52 -42.18 3.01
C VAL A 547 17.15 -40.84 3.61
N ARG A 548 18.00 -39.84 3.42
CA ARG A 548 17.74 -38.46 3.78
C ARG A 548 18.05 -37.56 2.58
N ALA A 549 17.18 -36.60 2.33
CA ALA A 549 17.36 -35.57 1.32
C ALA A 549 17.09 -34.21 1.98
N ASP A 550 17.99 -33.25 1.77
CA ASP A 550 17.86 -31.89 2.30
C ASP A 550 18.10 -30.87 1.17
N ALA A 551 17.27 -29.83 1.09
CA ALA A 551 17.45 -28.71 0.17
C ALA A 551 18.77 -27.93 0.41
N ILE A 552 19.40 -27.41 -0.65
CA ILE A 552 20.57 -26.50 -0.60
C ILE A 552 20.21 -25.20 -1.30
N ASP A 553 20.26 -24.07 -0.59
CA ASP A 553 19.98 -22.72 -1.10
C ASP A 553 18.55 -22.50 -1.66
N TRP A 554 17.59 -23.34 -1.26
CA TRP A 554 16.15 -23.14 -1.48
C TRP A 554 15.32 -23.69 -0.32
N MET A 555 14.03 -23.33 -0.26
CA MET A 555 13.10 -23.81 0.76
C MET A 555 12.13 -24.86 0.22
N GLU A 556 12.22 -26.08 0.75
CA GLU A 556 11.26 -27.15 0.48
C GLU A 556 9.89 -26.91 1.15
N ALA A 557 8.83 -27.41 0.51
CA ALA A 557 7.52 -27.51 1.12
C ALA A 557 7.53 -28.51 2.27
N PHE A 558 6.58 -28.37 3.21
CA PHE A 558 6.48 -29.25 4.37
C PHE A 558 6.38 -30.74 3.97
N GLY A 559 7.40 -31.52 4.33
CA GLY A 559 7.52 -32.93 3.99
C GLY A 559 8.49 -33.68 4.91
N PRO A 560 8.61 -35.00 4.75
CA PRO A 560 9.58 -35.79 5.50
C PRO A 560 10.98 -35.67 4.86
N SER A 561 11.94 -35.03 5.52
CA SER A 561 13.32 -34.96 5.02
C SER A 561 14.08 -36.30 5.08
N SER A 562 13.52 -37.34 5.70
CA SER A 562 14.09 -38.69 5.68
C SER A 562 13.05 -39.80 5.72
N ASN A 563 13.46 -40.97 5.25
CA ASN A 563 12.69 -42.20 5.20
C ASN A 563 13.57 -43.38 5.66
N SER A 564 12.97 -44.44 6.20
CA SER A 564 13.71 -45.61 6.68
C SER A 564 12.87 -46.87 6.63
N LYS A 565 13.49 -48.01 6.33
CA LYS A 565 12.84 -49.32 6.23
C LYS A 565 13.68 -50.38 6.92
N SER A 566 13.04 -51.29 7.66
CA SER A 566 13.72 -52.34 8.44
C SER A 566 14.48 -53.30 7.55
N VAL A 567 15.65 -53.74 8.00
CA VAL A 567 16.39 -54.83 7.34
C VAL A 567 15.65 -56.15 7.59
N PRO A 568 15.52 -57.05 6.59
CA PRO A 568 14.95 -58.39 6.81
C PRO A 568 15.71 -59.15 7.91
N SER A 569 14.98 -59.82 8.80
CA SER A 569 15.53 -60.62 9.90
C SER A 569 16.03 -62.01 9.48
N ASP A 570 15.64 -62.45 8.29
CA ASP A 570 15.74 -63.85 7.89
C ASP A 570 17.19 -64.20 7.50
N ARG A 571 17.71 -65.32 8.01
CA ARG A 571 19.10 -65.75 7.84
C ARG A 571 19.15 -67.27 7.61
N PRO A 572 20.17 -67.81 6.89
CA PRO A 572 20.35 -69.24 6.76
C PRO A 572 20.75 -69.83 8.13
N ILE A 573 20.31 -71.05 8.42
CA ILE A 573 20.61 -71.74 9.69
C ILE A 573 21.23 -73.09 9.38
N TYR A 574 22.54 -73.11 9.23
CA TYR A 574 23.31 -74.28 8.82
C TYR A 574 23.36 -75.36 9.91
N ARG A 575 23.30 -76.64 9.51
CA ARG A 575 23.46 -77.80 10.39
C ARG A 575 24.28 -78.90 9.71
N ILE A 576 24.98 -79.67 10.53
CA ILE A 576 25.82 -80.79 10.11
C ILE A 576 25.57 -82.02 10.99
N SER A 577 25.48 -83.20 10.39
CA SER A 577 25.43 -84.48 11.09
C SER A 577 26.20 -85.56 10.34
N MET A 578 26.92 -86.42 11.06
CA MET A 578 27.63 -87.57 10.48
C MET A 578 26.84 -88.86 10.74
N SER A 579 26.83 -89.76 9.75
CA SER A 579 26.30 -91.12 9.90
C SER A 579 27.04 -91.87 11.01
N GLU A 580 26.33 -92.59 11.87
CA GLU A 580 26.92 -93.49 12.89
C GLU A 580 27.53 -94.77 12.26
N LEU A 581 27.29 -95.00 10.96
CA LEU A 581 27.74 -96.18 10.22
C LEU A 581 28.64 -95.77 9.05
N ALA A 582 29.80 -96.42 8.97
CA ALA A 582 30.65 -96.43 7.79
C ALA A 582 30.18 -97.53 6.80
N SER A 583 30.67 -97.48 5.57
CA SER A 583 30.47 -98.51 4.55
C SER A 583 31.84 -99.01 4.05
N PRO A 584 32.24 -100.27 4.30
CA PRO A 584 31.52 -101.30 5.06
C PRO A 584 31.36 -100.96 6.56
N SER A 585 30.39 -101.58 7.23
CA SER A 585 30.01 -101.24 8.62
C SER A 585 31.06 -101.56 9.69
N ARG A 586 32.11 -102.32 9.34
CA ARG A 586 33.32 -102.54 10.14
C ARG A 586 34.52 -102.69 9.21
N PRO A 587 35.18 -101.59 8.81
CA PRO A 587 36.37 -101.67 7.97
C PRO A 587 37.56 -102.22 8.77
N THR A 588 38.51 -102.86 8.08
CA THR A 588 39.84 -103.14 8.62
C THR A 588 40.77 -101.96 8.37
N ALA A 589 41.81 -101.76 9.20
CA ALA A 589 42.82 -100.75 8.90
C ALA A 589 43.49 -101.01 7.54
N GLY A 590 43.75 -99.97 6.74
CA GLY A 590 44.26 -100.12 5.37
C GLY A 590 43.19 -100.43 4.31
N GLN A 591 41.90 -100.33 4.65
CA GLN A 591 40.78 -100.58 3.74
C GLN A 591 40.05 -99.29 3.38
N ASP A 592 39.73 -99.10 2.09
CA ASP A 592 38.81 -98.05 1.64
C ASP A 592 37.45 -98.19 2.35
N ALA A 593 37.06 -97.15 3.08
CA ALA A 593 35.77 -97.05 3.73
C ALA A 593 35.11 -95.71 3.41
N THR A 594 33.78 -95.69 3.29
CA THR A 594 33.01 -94.47 3.05
C THR A 594 32.22 -94.07 4.28
N VAL A 595 32.30 -92.79 4.65
CA VAL A 595 31.49 -92.16 5.71
C VAL A 595 30.64 -91.06 5.10
N GLN A 596 29.39 -90.95 5.54
CA GLN A 596 28.44 -89.96 5.05
C GLN A 596 28.23 -88.85 6.07
N VAL A 597 28.15 -87.61 5.57
CA VAL A 597 27.84 -86.41 6.35
C VAL A 597 26.70 -85.67 5.65
N THR A 598 25.62 -85.43 6.37
CA THR A 598 24.48 -84.65 5.90
C THR A 598 24.63 -83.20 6.35
N LEU A 599 24.45 -82.29 5.40
CA LEU A 599 24.49 -80.84 5.56
C LEU A 599 23.09 -80.31 5.25
N SER A 600 22.61 -79.34 6.03
CA SER A 600 21.32 -78.71 5.74
C SER A 600 21.28 -77.23 6.09
N ASN A 601 20.48 -76.48 5.34
CA ASN A 601 20.06 -75.13 5.69
C ASN A 601 18.64 -75.20 6.26
N THR A 602 18.49 -74.89 7.54
CA THR A 602 17.21 -74.90 8.27
C THR A 602 16.65 -73.49 8.52
N GLY A 603 17.21 -72.48 7.86
CA GLY A 603 16.73 -71.10 7.88
C GLY A 603 15.78 -70.79 6.72
N ASP A 604 15.28 -69.55 6.71
CA ASP A 604 14.20 -69.11 5.81
C ASP A 604 14.69 -68.47 4.49
N VAL A 605 16.01 -68.36 4.32
CA VAL A 605 16.67 -67.82 3.11
C VAL A 605 17.79 -68.75 2.63
N SER A 606 18.09 -68.72 1.33
CA SER A 606 19.18 -69.50 0.73
C SER A 606 20.54 -69.12 1.33
N GLY A 607 21.40 -70.12 1.50
CA GLY A 607 22.74 -69.95 2.05
C GLY A 607 23.79 -69.66 0.97
N VAL A 608 25.06 -69.77 1.37
CA VAL A 608 26.22 -69.72 0.46
C VAL A 608 26.86 -71.09 0.29
N ALA A 609 27.64 -71.22 -0.78
CA ALA A 609 28.62 -72.29 -0.93
C ALA A 609 29.67 -72.25 0.21
N GLY A 610 30.32 -73.39 0.43
CA GLY A 610 31.28 -73.57 1.52
C GLY A 610 32.25 -74.73 1.25
N GLU A 611 32.99 -75.13 2.28
CA GLU A 611 33.98 -76.21 2.20
C GLU A 611 33.88 -77.10 3.43
N ILE A 612 33.94 -78.42 3.23
CA ILE A 612 33.87 -79.42 4.30
C ILE A 612 35.13 -80.29 4.34
N LEU A 613 35.68 -80.44 5.54
CA LEU A 613 36.89 -81.21 5.83
C LEU A 613 36.54 -82.42 6.70
N LEU A 614 37.18 -83.56 6.44
CA LEU A 614 37.11 -84.76 7.29
C LEU A 614 38.47 -84.99 7.98
N LEU A 615 38.46 -85.00 9.31
CA LEU A 615 39.63 -85.08 10.18
C LEU A 615 39.59 -86.33 11.08
N GLY A 616 40.76 -86.80 11.51
CA GLY A 616 40.91 -87.82 12.56
C GLY A 616 41.01 -87.24 13.98
N GLU A 617 40.99 -88.12 14.98
CA GLU A 617 41.17 -87.74 16.40
C GLU A 617 42.50 -87.01 16.70
N ASP A 618 43.52 -87.22 15.86
CA ASP A 618 44.82 -86.56 15.88
C ASP A 618 44.91 -85.31 14.99
N ARG A 619 43.81 -84.92 14.34
CA ARG A 619 43.69 -83.90 13.29
C ARG A 619 44.38 -84.23 11.96
N THR A 620 44.66 -85.50 11.68
CA THR A 620 45.03 -85.91 10.32
C THR A 620 43.87 -85.63 9.35
N LEU A 621 44.15 -84.90 8.27
CA LEU A 621 43.17 -84.56 7.23
C LEU A 621 43.04 -85.71 6.23
N TYR A 622 41.83 -86.27 6.10
CA TYR A 622 41.54 -87.35 5.14
C TYR A 622 41.04 -86.82 3.79
N ALA A 623 40.18 -85.80 3.80
CA ALA A 623 39.55 -85.27 2.60
C ALA A 623 39.00 -83.86 2.82
N THR A 624 38.93 -83.10 1.73
CA THR A 624 38.29 -81.79 1.64
C THR A 624 37.41 -81.76 0.40
N LEU A 625 36.16 -81.28 0.53
CA LEU A 625 35.20 -81.15 -0.57
C LEU A 625 34.51 -79.78 -0.53
N SER A 626 34.28 -79.18 -1.69
CA SER A 626 33.41 -78.00 -1.80
C SER A 626 31.94 -78.39 -1.64
N THR A 627 31.13 -77.47 -1.13
CA THR A 627 29.68 -77.62 -0.98
C THR A 627 28.97 -76.49 -1.72
N ASP A 628 27.97 -76.82 -2.53
CA ASP A 628 27.12 -75.82 -3.19
C ASP A 628 26.26 -75.04 -2.18
N ALA A 629 25.70 -73.91 -2.61
CA ALA A 629 24.73 -73.16 -1.82
C ALA A 629 23.45 -73.98 -1.60
N LEU A 630 22.91 -73.96 -0.38
CA LEU A 630 21.70 -74.70 -0.01
C LEU A 630 20.51 -73.74 0.14
N ASP A 631 19.42 -74.03 -0.56
CA ASP A 631 18.17 -73.29 -0.44
C ASP A 631 17.52 -73.46 0.95
N ALA A 632 16.57 -72.59 1.27
CA ALA A 632 15.84 -72.62 2.54
C ALA A 632 15.13 -73.99 2.74
N GLY A 633 15.51 -74.72 3.78
CA GLY A 633 15.00 -76.06 4.10
C GLY A 633 15.69 -77.22 3.37
N GLU A 634 16.70 -76.96 2.53
CA GLU A 634 17.39 -78.00 1.76
C GLU A 634 18.40 -78.81 2.60
N SER A 635 18.61 -80.07 2.23
CA SER A 635 19.66 -80.92 2.78
C SER A 635 20.38 -81.75 1.72
N THR A 636 21.72 -81.72 1.72
CA THR A 636 22.57 -82.56 0.86
C THR A 636 23.36 -83.57 1.70
N THR A 637 23.80 -84.69 1.11
CA THR A 637 24.62 -85.70 1.81
C THR A 637 25.91 -85.95 1.06
N MET A 638 27.02 -85.54 1.69
CA MET A 638 28.38 -85.74 1.20
C MET A 638 28.87 -87.13 1.59
N SER A 639 29.59 -87.80 0.68
CA SER A 639 30.23 -89.10 0.94
C SER A 639 31.74 -88.96 0.83
N PHE A 640 32.44 -89.27 1.92
CA PHE A 640 33.91 -89.24 2.00
C PHE A 640 34.45 -90.66 1.99
N THR A 641 35.29 -90.98 1.03
CA THR A 641 36.06 -92.24 1.04
C THR A 641 37.45 -91.97 1.61
N LEU A 642 37.85 -92.75 2.62
CA LEU A 642 39.15 -92.67 3.27
C LEU A 642 39.77 -94.06 3.42
N ASP A 643 41.09 -94.11 3.45
CA ASP A 643 41.83 -95.27 3.95
C ASP A 643 41.62 -95.36 5.47
N TRP A 644 41.15 -96.51 5.95
CA TRP A 644 40.70 -96.64 7.33
C TRP A 644 41.86 -96.69 8.33
N PRO A 645 41.89 -95.82 9.36
CA PRO A 645 43.00 -95.74 10.29
C PRO A 645 43.05 -96.90 11.30
N GLU A 646 44.22 -97.11 11.90
CA GLU A 646 44.42 -98.12 12.93
C GLU A 646 43.67 -97.79 14.24
N GLY A 647 43.05 -98.80 14.84
CA GLY A 647 42.40 -98.71 16.15
C GLY A 647 41.07 -99.46 16.20
N ALA A 648 40.71 -99.99 17.37
CA ALA A 648 39.43 -100.70 17.57
C ALA A 648 38.20 -99.76 17.53
N ARG A 649 38.41 -98.46 17.79
CA ARG A 649 37.44 -97.39 17.60
C ARG A 649 38.11 -96.24 16.88
N VAL A 650 37.51 -95.82 15.78
CA VAL A 650 37.96 -94.69 14.96
C VAL A 650 37.00 -93.54 15.21
N LYS A 651 37.52 -92.40 15.68
CA LYS A 651 36.75 -91.15 15.74
C LYS A 651 37.12 -90.28 14.55
N LEU A 652 36.10 -89.79 13.86
CA LEU A 652 36.24 -88.82 12.78
C LEU A 652 35.47 -87.56 13.14
N GLU A 653 36.03 -86.42 12.76
CA GLU A 653 35.46 -85.10 12.94
C GLU A 653 35.21 -84.52 11.55
N ALA A 654 33.97 -84.15 11.23
CA ALA A 654 33.70 -83.37 10.02
C ALA A 654 33.47 -81.91 10.41
N VAL A 655 34.18 -81.02 9.74
CA VAL A 655 34.15 -79.57 9.96
C VAL A 655 33.69 -78.91 8.66
N TRP A 656 32.54 -78.26 8.67
CA TRP A 656 31.99 -77.51 7.55
C TRP A 656 32.17 -76.01 7.78
N ALA A 657 32.95 -75.37 6.93
CA ALA A 657 33.14 -73.92 6.90
C ALA A 657 32.16 -73.32 5.87
N VAL A 658 31.17 -72.57 6.34
CA VAL A 658 30.10 -72.00 5.51
C VAL A 658 29.59 -70.69 6.13
N GLY A 659 29.32 -69.67 5.31
CA GLY A 659 28.75 -68.40 5.78
C GLY A 659 29.57 -67.66 6.85
N GLY A 660 30.88 -67.92 6.95
CA GLY A 660 31.75 -67.39 8.01
C GLY A 660 31.74 -68.18 9.32
N GLU A 661 30.88 -69.19 9.45
CA GLU A 661 30.84 -70.12 10.58
C GLU A 661 31.68 -71.39 10.32
N GLN A 662 32.06 -72.07 11.40
CA GLN A 662 32.62 -73.44 11.35
C GLN A 662 31.76 -74.36 12.21
N LEU A 663 31.10 -75.31 11.56
CA LEU A 663 30.23 -76.30 12.19
C LEU A 663 30.91 -77.65 12.25
N THR A 664 31.00 -78.22 13.46
CA THR A 664 31.66 -79.50 13.71
C THR A 664 30.65 -80.59 14.08
N THR A 665 30.85 -81.80 13.56
CA THR A 665 30.19 -83.03 14.04
C THR A 665 31.22 -84.15 14.25
N LEU A 666 30.91 -85.11 15.12
CA LEU A 666 31.79 -86.22 15.49
C LEU A 666 31.10 -87.56 15.24
N GLY A 667 31.75 -88.44 14.48
CA GLY A 667 31.38 -89.85 14.34
C GLY A 667 32.35 -90.76 15.10
N SER A 668 31.83 -91.84 15.70
CA SER A 668 32.64 -92.84 16.43
C SER A 668 32.32 -94.23 15.93
N PHE A 669 33.20 -94.77 15.08
CA PHE A 669 33.02 -96.02 14.36
C PHE A 669 33.80 -97.17 15.02
N THR A 670 33.40 -98.42 14.74
CA THR A 670 34.07 -99.63 15.22
C THR A 670 34.71 -100.40 14.07
N SER A 671 36.02 -100.58 14.12
CA SER A 671 36.78 -101.37 13.14
C SER A 671 36.53 -102.86 13.31
N ALA A 672 36.84 -103.65 12.28
CA ALA A 672 36.92 -105.10 12.40
C ALA A 672 38.17 -105.55 13.19
N GLU A 673 38.06 -106.65 13.94
CA GLU A 673 39.20 -107.29 14.60
C GLU A 673 40.16 -107.86 13.55
N ALA A 674 41.46 -107.56 13.68
CA ALA A 674 42.46 -108.03 12.73
C ALA A 674 42.63 -109.56 12.85
N ALA A 675 42.42 -110.26 11.73
CA ALA A 675 42.75 -111.67 11.64
C ALA A 675 44.27 -111.85 11.66
N VAL A 676 44.79 -112.47 12.73
CA VAL A 676 46.22 -112.80 12.83
C VAL A 676 46.56 -113.83 11.76
N VAL A 677 47.42 -113.45 10.81
CA VAL A 677 47.98 -114.37 9.81
C VAL A 677 49.07 -115.19 10.50
N GLU A 678 48.90 -116.51 10.56
CA GLU A 678 49.95 -117.41 11.07
C GLU A 678 51.04 -117.62 10.00
N ASP A 679 52.20 -116.99 10.19
CA ASP A 679 53.44 -117.40 9.53
C ASP A 679 54.18 -118.44 10.39
N ALA A 680 54.43 -119.62 9.80
CA ALA A 680 55.16 -120.70 10.45
C ALA A 680 56.68 -120.48 10.39
N PHE A 681 57.36 -120.53 11.54
CA PHE A 681 58.82 -120.60 11.59
C PHE A 681 59.33 -121.48 12.75
N GLU A 682 60.47 -122.15 12.53
CA GLU A 682 60.90 -123.33 13.30
C GLU A 682 61.71 -123.02 14.59
N PHE A 683 61.69 -123.98 15.51
CA PHE A 683 62.42 -123.99 16.78
C PHE A 683 63.95 -124.11 16.64
N PRO A 684 64.70 -123.45 17.54
CA PRO A 684 65.90 -124.03 18.15
C PRO A 684 65.72 -124.26 19.66
N TRP A 685 66.40 -125.27 20.19
CA TRP A 685 66.24 -125.79 21.56
C TRP A 685 67.29 -125.24 22.56
N VAL A 686 67.06 -125.53 23.86
CA VAL A 686 68.03 -125.61 25.00
C VAL A 686 68.22 -124.37 25.90
N GLY A 687 68.06 -124.56 27.22
CA GLY A 687 68.58 -123.65 28.29
C GLY A 687 67.50 -123.07 29.24
N LEU A 688 66.97 -123.79 30.24
CA LEU A 688 67.56 -124.13 31.56
C LEU A 688 67.40 -123.04 32.67
N LEU A 689 66.38 -123.22 33.52
CA LEU A 689 66.27 -122.89 34.98
C LEU A 689 66.43 -121.43 35.51
N GLY A 690 65.42 -121.00 36.31
CA GLY A 690 65.65 -120.60 37.71
C GLY A 690 65.15 -119.23 38.23
N GLY A 691 64.48 -119.22 39.39
CA GLY A 691 64.27 -118.04 40.29
C GLY A 691 62.97 -117.24 40.05
N ILE A 692 61.91 -117.21 40.87
CA ILE A 692 61.68 -117.07 42.34
C ILE A 692 61.45 -115.61 42.83
N ALA A 693 60.16 -115.30 43.04
CA ALA A 693 59.54 -114.56 44.17
C ALA A 693 59.67 -113.02 44.36
N LEU A 694 58.87 -112.55 45.34
CA LEU A 694 58.71 -111.21 45.96
C LEU A 694 57.83 -110.22 45.16
N ALA A 695 56.66 -109.75 45.59
CA ALA A 695 55.98 -109.55 46.89
C ALA A 695 56.36 -108.27 47.69
N GLY A 696 55.34 -107.51 48.10
CA GLY A 696 55.39 -106.25 48.87
C GLY A 696 54.43 -105.20 48.28
N ALA A 697 53.18 -105.03 48.73
CA ALA A 697 52.72 -104.42 50.01
C ALA A 697 53.23 -102.97 50.18
N VAL A 698 52.39 -101.95 50.37
CA VAL A 698 51.64 -101.60 51.61
C VAL A 698 50.62 -100.49 51.23
N VAL A 699 49.29 -100.61 51.42
CA VAL A 699 48.50 -100.43 52.68
C VAL A 699 48.63 -98.99 53.22
N ALA A 700 47.63 -98.11 53.21
CA ALA A 700 46.51 -97.94 54.16
C ALA A 700 45.98 -96.48 54.02
N ALA A 701 44.80 -96.04 54.46
CA ALA A 701 43.55 -96.67 54.90
C ALA A 701 42.47 -95.56 55.14
N VAL A 702 41.17 -95.92 55.13
CA VAL A 702 40.16 -95.59 56.19
C VAL A 702 39.95 -94.08 56.54
N ARG A 703 38.75 -93.46 56.52
CA ARG A 703 37.32 -93.89 56.46
C ARG A 703 36.42 -92.66 56.15
N ILE A 704 35.28 -92.76 55.44
CA ILE A 704 33.87 -92.82 55.95
C ILE A 704 33.52 -91.65 56.92
N ARG A 705 32.44 -90.83 56.77
CA ARG A 705 31.18 -90.82 55.96
C ARG A 705 30.47 -89.44 56.10
N GLN A 706 29.56 -89.07 55.16
CA GLN A 706 28.25 -88.36 55.32
C GLN A 706 28.13 -87.05 56.18
N ASN A 707 27.21 -86.10 55.97
CA ASN A 707 26.24 -85.77 54.91
C ASN A 707 25.80 -84.29 55.07
N GLN A 708 25.35 -83.67 53.97
CA GLN A 708 24.30 -82.62 53.87
C GLN A 708 24.21 -81.47 54.93
N ALA A 709 24.43 -80.21 54.50
CA ALA A 709 23.37 -79.17 54.43
C ALA A 709 23.87 -77.81 53.86
N LEU A 710 23.14 -77.32 52.84
CA LEU A 710 22.76 -75.93 52.48
C LEU A 710 23.76 -74.73 52.60
N LYS A 711 23.80 -73.96 51.50
CA LYS A 711 24.47 -72.65 51.26
C LYS A 711 23.73 -71.48 52.00
N PRO A 712 24.12 -70.17 51.93
CA PRO A 712 25.15 -69.52 51.09
C PRO A 712 25.99 -68.35 51.68
N SER A 713 26.93 -67.87 50.84
CA SER A 713 27.29 -66.44 50.63
C SER A 713 28.54 -65.81 51.30
N SER A 714 29.44 -65.39 50.40
CA SER A 714 30.25 -64.15 50.41
C SER A 714 31.69 -64.11 50.99
N LYS A 715 32.57 -63.58 50.11
CA LYS A 715 33.75 -62.71 50.35
C LYS A 715 34.95 -63.20 51.19
N SER A 716 35.89 -63.77 50.45
CA SER A 716 37.15 -63.08 50.03
C SER A 716 38.48 -63.44 50.69
N LYS A 717 39.54 -63.19 49.89
CA LYS A 717 40.96 -62.99 50.24
C LYS A 717 41.77 -64.25 50.65
N SER A 718 43.08 -64.36 50.37
CA SER A 718 44.03 -63.60 49.52
C SER A 718 45.45 -64.22 49.69
N LYS A 719 46.43 -63.69 48.95
CA LYS A 719 47.91 -63.70 49.20
C LYS A 719 48.64 -64.95 48.64
N SER A 720 49.95 -64.89 48.30
CA SER A 720 50.96 -63.88 48.67
C SER A 720 52.29 -63.89 47.87
N LYS A 721 53.09 -62.80 48.03
CA LYS A 721 54.60 -62.68 48.01
C LYS A 721 55.29 -62.65 46.63
N ILE A 722 56.46 -61.99 46.35
CA ILE A 722 57.41 -61.03 47.00
C ILE A 722 57.72 -59.95 45.89
N LYS A 723 57.83 -58.60 46.05
CA LYS A 723 58.82 -57.69 46.71
C LYS A 723 60.30 -57.85 46.27
N PRO A 724 61.21 -56.83 46.33
CA PRO A 724 61.19 -55.53 47.07
C PRO A 724 61.49 -54.23 46.22
N LYS A 725 60.95 -53.03 46.55
CA LYS A 725 61.48 -51.89 47.38
C LYS A 725 62.53 -50.96 46.68
N LYS A 726 62.28 -49.66 46.45
CA LYS A 726 62.47 -48.49 47.39
C LYS A 726 61.73 -47.19 46.93
N THR A 727 61.82 -46.12 47.73
CA THR A 727 60.85 -44.99 47.87
C THR A 727 61.38 -43.59 47.54
N ALA A 728 60.52 -42.68 47.04
CA ALA A 728 60.34 -41.23 47.36
C ALA A 728 59.21 -40.67 46.43
N GLU A 729 58.01 -40.30 46.91
CA GLU A 729 57.55 -38.92 47.26
C GLU A 729 57.96 -37.84 46.23
N THR A 730 57.04 -37.06 45.62
CA THR A 730 55.98 -36.23 46.24
C THR A 730 54.67 -36.13 45.43
N VAL A 731 53.63 -35.49 45.98
CA VAL A 731 52.26 -35.35 45.42
C VAL A 731 51.90 -33.86 45.27
N ALA A 732 51.18 -33.49 44.20
CA ALA A 732 50.48 -32.21 44.06
C ALA A 732 49.05 -32.42 43.49
N SER A 733 48.17 -31.50 43.85
CA SER A 733 46.69 -31.46 43.77
C SER A 733 45.96 -31.92 42.49
N ASP A 734 44.88 -32.69 42.69
CA ASP A 734 43.89 -33.13 41.68
C ASP A 734 42.55 -32.36 41.85
N VAL A 735 42.57 -31.03 41.68
CA VAL A 735 41.36 -30.18 41.72
C VAL A 735 40.63 -30.29 40.38
N LYS A 736 39.31 -30.50 40.40
CA LYS A 736 38.49 -30.74 39.19
C LYS A 736 37.43 -29.66 39.04
N ILE A 737 37.48 -28.95 37.92
CA ILE A 737 36.50 -27.93 37.53
C ILE A 737 35.40 -28.54 36.66
N GLN A 738 34.28 -27.84 36.58
CA GLN A 738 33.16 -28.19 35.70
C GLN A 738 33.10 -27.20 34.55
N ILE A 739 33.08 -27.71 33.32
CA ILE A 739 33.09 -26.92 32.09
C ILE A 739 31.90 -27.36 31.24
N GLY A 740 31.08 -26.40 30.82
CA GLY A 740 29.96 -26.68 29.92
C GLY A 740 30.46 -26.94 28.50
N CYS A 741 29.95 -27.98 27.85
CA CYS A 741 30.12 -28.13 26.41
C CYS A 741 29.36 -26.98 25.69
N PRO A 742 29.99 -26.22 24.78
CA PRO A 742 29.36 -25.08 24.12
C PRO A 742 28.18 -25.47 23.22
N GLU A 743 28.17 -26.70 22.68
CA GLU A 743 27.10 -27.22 21.80
C GLU A 743 25.83 -27.64 22.56
N CYS A 744 25.96 -28.27 23.73
CA CYS A 744 24.83 -28.93 24.40
C CYS A 744 24.67 -28.57 25.88
N ALA A 745 25.43 -27.59 26.38
CA ALA A 745 25.49 -27.12 27.77
C ALA A 745 25.79 -28.20 28.85
N ARG A 746 26.12 -29.44 28.46
CA ARG A 746 26.45 -30.53 29.38
C ARG A 746 27.74 -30.23 30.14
N GLN A 747 27.67 -30.29 31.47
CA GLN A 747 28.80 -30.08 32.36
C GLN A 747 29.75 -31.30 32.37
N LEU A 748 31.00 -31.10 31.96
CA LEU A 748 32.09 -32.08 31.97
C LEU A 748 33.04 -31.78 33.13
N ARG A 749 33.62 -32.81 33.76
CA ARG A 749 34.58 -32.66 34.86
C ARG A 749 36.00 -32.94 34.37
N VAL A 750 36.84 -31.91 34.35
CA VAL A 750 38.26 -32.00 33.97
C VAL A 750 39.16 -31.46 35.10
N PRO A 751 40.41 -31.92 35.23
CA PRO A 751 41.38 -31.31 36.15
C PRO A 751 41.61 -29.84 35.82
N ALA A 752 41.77 -28.98 36.82
CA ALA A 752 41.93 -27.53 36.65
C ALA A 752 43.18 -27.14 35.84
N SER A 753 44.19 -28.01 35.79
CA SER A 753 45.44 -27.84 35.04
C SER A 753 45.44 -28.54 33.67
N TYR A 754 44.30 -29.04 33.19
CA TYR A 754 44.21 -29.70 31.89
C TYR A 754 44.00 -28.67 30.77
N THR A 755 45.05 -28.44 29.97
CA THR A 755 44.95 -27.73 28.70
C THR A 755 44.93 -28.72 27.54
N GLY A 756 43.92 -28.66 26.68
CA GLY A 756 43.79 -29.50 25.48
C GLY A 756 42.35 -29.80 25.04
N SER A 757 42.22 -30.52 23.92
CA SER A 757 40.92 -30.85 23.30
C SER A 757 40.13 -31.89 24.10
N VAL A 758 38.95 -31.50 24.58
CA VAL A 758 37.98 -32.35 25.28
C VAL A 758 36.83 -32.71 24.34
N ARG A 759 36.52 -34.01 24.23
CA ARG A 759 35.35 -34.49 23.47
C ARG A 759 34.15 -34.66 24.39
N CYS A 760 33.04 -34.00 24.08
CA CYS A 760 31.78 -34.22 24.79
C CYS A 760 31.21 -35.60 24.44
N PRO A 761 30.86 -36.45 25.42
CA PRO A 761 30.31 -37.79 25.15
C PRO A 761 28.87 -37.76 24.60
N ASP A 762 28.12 -36.66 24.79
CA ASP A 762 26.72 -36.57 24.37
C ASP A 762 26.56 -36.06 22.92
N CYS A 763 27.19 -34.94 22.57
CA CYS A 763 27.11 -34.34 21.23
C CYS A 763 28.34 -34.62 20.35
N SER A 764 29.30 -35.42 20.83
CA SER A 764 30.57 -35.72 20.16
C SER A 764 31.51 -34.54 19.84
N ASN A 765 31.10 -33.29 20.05
CA ASN A 765 31.90 -32.12 19.73
C ASN A 765 33.24 -32.12 20.50
N ARG A 766 34.30 -31.70 19.82
CA ARG A 766 35.64 -31.49 20.38
C ARG A 766 35.90 -30.01 20.49
N PHE A 767 36.13 -29.53 21.70
CA PHE A 767 36.48 -28.14 21.96
C PHE A 767 37.69 -28.09 22.88
N GLU A 768 38.48 -27.03 22.77
CA GLU A 768 39.67 -26.86 23.59
C GLU A 768 39.30 -26.24 24.94
N VAL A 769 40.04 -26.65 25.95
CA VAL A 769 39.95 -26.14 27.32
C VAL A 769 41.35 -25.66 27.69
N GLU A 770 41.45 -24.49 28.30
CA GLU A 770 42.68 -23.99 28.91
C GLU A 770 42.58 -24.07 30.44
N GLY A 771 43.62 -24.61 31.07
CA GLY A 771 43.68 -24.75 32.53
C GLY A 771 44.11 -23.46 33.21
N THR A 772 43.27 -22.91 34.08
CA THR A 772 43.54 -21.66 34.83
C THR A 772 44.64 -21.87 35.87
N SER A 773 45.81 -21.25 35.67
CA SER A 773 46.77 -21.02 36.76
C SER A 773 46.27 -19.90 37.69
N ALA A 774 46.40 -20.08 39.00
CA ALA A 774 45.94 -19.10 39.98
C ALA A 774 46.58 -17.71 39.78
N GLU A 775 45.75 -16.68 39.90
CA GLU A 775 46.04 -15.26 39.65
C GLU A 775 46.87 -14.62 40.77
N GLU A 776 47.55 -13.51 40.46
CA GLU A 776 47.78 -12.38 41.37
C GLU A 776 47.85 -11.06 40.54
N GLU A 777 46.67 -10.44 40.40
CA GLU A 777 46.33 -8.98 40.39
C GLU A 777 46.99 -7.98 39.38
N GLU A 778 46.16 -7.47 38.44
CA GLU A 778 45.81 -6.04 38.10
C GLU A 778 46.89 -4.92 38.22
N GLU A 779 46.98 -3.85 37.41
CA GLU A 779 46.36 -3.26 36.19
C GLU A 779 47.21 -1.98 35.84
N PRO A 780 46.98 -1.18 34.76
CA PRO A 780 46.32 -1.43 33.47
C PRO A 780 47.16 -1.01 32.23
N GLU A 781 46.62 -1.37 31.05
CA GLU A 781 46.76 -0.77 29.69
C GLU A 781 47.94 0.16 29.31
N GLU A 782 48.68 -0.23 28.26
CA GLU A 782 48.73 0.54 27.00
C GLU A 782 49.02 -0.39 25.80
N VAL A 783 48.65 0.03 24.59
CA VAL A 783 48.49 -0.84 23.39
C VAL A 783 49.51 -0.50 22.30
N GLU A 784 50.43 -1.42 22.03
CA GLU A 784 51.35 -1.53 20.88
C GLU A 784 51.66 -3.04 20.72
N GLU A 785 51.84 -3.68 19.55
CA GLU A 785 51.70 -3.37 18.11
C GLU A 785 51.57 -4.75 17.42
N GLU A 786 50.84 -4.88 16.30
CA GLU A 786 51.08 -5.98 15.34
C GLU A 786 51.25 -5.44 13.91
N GLU A 787 52.20 -6.05 13.20
CA GLU A 787 52.79 -5.53 11.97
C GLU A 787 51.84 -5.62 10.77
N VAL A 788 51.68 -4.51 10.03
CA VAL A 788 50.95 -4.47 8.75
C VAL A 788 51.93 -4.57 7.58
N GLU A 789 51.63 -5.41 6.60
CA GLU A 789 52.45 -5.61 5.40
C GLU A 789 52.61 -4.32 4.57
N ILE A 790 53.81 -4.14 4.03
CA ILE A 790 54.23 -2.95 3.28
C ILE A 790 53.71 -3.04 1.83
N VAL A 791 52.89 -2.06 1.43
CA VAL A 791 52.64 -1.75 0.01
C VAL A 791 53.13 -0.32 -0.25
N ASP A 792 54.10 -0.18 -1.16
CA ASP A 792 54.70 1.10 -1.56
C ASP A 792 53.67 1.98 -2.31
N GLU A 793 53.20 3.05 -1.67
CA GLU A 793 52.60 4.19 -2.38
C GLU A 793 53.26 5.51 -1.95
N LYS A 794 53.66 6.32 -2.95
CA LYS A 794 54.42 7.56 -2.73
C LYS A 794 53.49 8.71 -2.39
N VAL A 795 53.58 9.21 -1.16
CA VAL A 795 52.91 10.45 -0.75
C VAL A 795 53.83 11.64 -1.02
N GLU A 796 53.48 12.48 -2.01
CA GLU A 796 54.10 13.81 -2.17
C GLU A 796 53.41 14.84 -1.26
N ILE A 797 54.08 15.25 -0.18
CA ILE A 797 53.58 16.31 0.71
C ILE A 797 53.96 17.68 0.13
N SER A 798 52.95 18.46 -0.25
CA SER A 798 53.12 19.85 -0.71
C SER A 798 53.12 20.84 0.46
N CYS A 799 54.10 21.73 0.53
CA CYS A 799 54.15 22.80 1.52
C CYS A 799 53.27 24.00 1.08
N PRO A 800 52.38 24.56 1.93
CA PRO A 800 51.43 25.59 1.50
C PRO A 800 52.05 26.94 1.05
N GLU A 801 53.34 27.18 1.31
CA GLU A 801 53.99 28.47 1.04
C GLU A 801 55.23 28.40 0.12
N CYS A 802 55.61 27.23 -0.44
CA CYS A 802 56.70 27.16 -1.42
C CYS A 802 56.62 25.99 -2.42
N ALA A 803 57.07 26.25 -3.65
CA ALA A 803 57.03 25.31 -4.77
C ALA A 803 58.29 24.42 -4.89
N GLN A 804 58.60 23.65 -3.84
CA GLN A 804 59.60 22.57 -3.89
C GLN A 804 59.12 21.34 -3.10
N SER A 805 59.07 20.19 -3.75
CA SER A 805 58.84 18.89 -3.10
C SER A 805 60.16 18.27 -2.63
N LEU A 806 60.13 17.64 -1.46
CA LEU A 806 61.15 16.71 -0.98
C LEU A 806 60.68 15.29 -1.31
N ARG A 807 61.62 14.44 -1.76
CA ARG A 807 61.41 13.03 -2.07
C ARG A 807 61.78 12.14 -0.89
#